data_AF-A0A8J8GAM7-F1
#
_entry.id   AF-A0A8J8GAM7-F1
#
_cell.length_a   1.000
_cell.length_b   1.000
_cell.length_c   1.000
_cell.angle_alpha   90.00
_cell.angle_beta   90.00
_cell.angle_gamma   90.00
#
_symmetry.space_group_name_H-M   'P 1'
#
loop_
_entity.id
_entity.type
_entity.pdbx_description
1 polymer ?
#
loop_
_entity_poly.entity_id
_entity_poly.type
_entity_poly.pdbx_seq_one_letter_code
_entity_poly.pdbx_strand_id
1 'polypeptide(L)'
;MKRQIIVAAIFFNSAFAFAQQYGGMWIPTEINEKEMKSLGMKISAKDIWSTDKPSIKDAVVQFNGGCTAEIISPKGLLLTNHHCGYGQIQSHSTVEKDYLADGFWAKNMQGELTNPGVTVDFIVDIKDVTKEVLGNTAGMTEAEMANVIKSNIEAVSKSFKTESYQKVSIKPVYYGNKYYAYVIETFKDIRLVGAPPTSIGKFGSDTDNWVWPRHTGDFSMFRIYADKNNKPADYSPDNVPYTPKHFLPVSLKDKKENDFTFIYGFPGRTTEYLPSIAIDKVMTDTDPARIAVRDVALKTLDEKMRADPATKIKYASKYASVANYWKKWIGEVEGLKKSDAVGKKLKYEQMLTAKNPEMKATLAELNRLYEAQSPYAVNNAYYGEVTRNAETLRLANYYINFVEAKEDGKMTADIQKRYVDILSNFYKDYDGELDAKVTAKVLALYQQNNNASYLPAKFNAYSDANKNLASMEILSKKSIISGRGKLNGKTAYTDLAGILNDPKFVAEIKKDPFYILANDLKKSYMTNVDGKYNDYQDKIDVLQKTYMAQLMATDKDRKFFPDANSTLRVAYGQVKGSNPRDAVNYGYQTTLSGVMEKYVPGDYEFDVPKKLMDLYNAKDYGIYKDATGEVPVNFTATNHTTGGNSGSPTLDAKGNLIGLNFDRQWEGTMSDINFDPRFSRNIMVDTKYILFIIDKYADSKWLIDEMKIVK
;
A
#
# COMPACT_ATOMS: atom_id res chain seq x y z
N MET A 1 -25.58 15.95 -63.69
CA MET A 1 -24.71 16.60 -62.67
C MET A 1 -25.52 16.92 -61.43
N LYS A 2 -25.42 16.11 -60.36
CA LYS A 2 -25.86 16.48 -59.01
C LYS A 2 -25.06 15.68 -57.97
N ARG A 3 -24.17 16.42 -57.29
CA ARG A 3 -23.67 16.31 -55.91
C ARG A 3 -23.26 14.92 -55.37
N GLN A 4 -21.95 14.72 -55.29
CA GLN A 4 -21.30 13.92 -54.25
C GLN A 4 -21.14 14.80 -52.99
N ILE A 5 -21.67 14.37 -51.85
CA ILE A 5 -21.33 14.88 -50.52
C ILE A 5 -21.15 13.67 -49.59
N ILE A 6 -19.87 13.35 -49.36
CA ILE A 6 -19.22 12.97 -48.10
C ILE A 6 -20.07 12.20 -47.08
N VAL A 7 -19.85 10.89 -47.01
CA VAL A 7 -20.11 10.06 -45.82
C VAL A 7 -18.81 9.98 -45.02
N ALA A 8 -18.63 10.91 -44.09
CA ALA A 8 -17.57 10.89 -43.08
C ALA A 8 -18.11 11.49 -41.78
N ALA A 9 -19.07 10.79 -41.15
CA ALA A 9 -19.64 11.20 -39.86
C ALA A 9 -20.26 10.03 -39.08
N ILE A 10 -19.64 8.84 -39.07
CA ILE A 10 -20.03 7.74 -38.18
C ILE A 10 -18.77 7.05 -37.65
N PHE A 11 -18.02 7.70 -36.74
CA PHE A 11 -17.03 7.03 -35.88
C PHE A 11 -16.73 7.78 -34.56
N PHE A 12 -17.66 8.59 -34.06
CA PHE A 12 -17.58 9.17 -32.72
C PHE A 12 -18.95 9.05 -32.04
N ASN A 13 -19.00 8.41 -30.87
CA ASN A 13 -20.14 8.25 -29.95
C ASN A 13 -20.95 6.94 -29.95
N SER A 14 -20.30 5.78 -29.96
CA SER A 14 -20.95 4.55 -29.50
C SER A 14 -20.14 3.85 -28.40
N ALA A 15 -20.63 3.97 -27.16
CA ALA A 15 -20.49 2.99 -26.07
C ALA A 15 -19.22 2.95 -25.17
N PHE A 16 -18.71 4.09 -24.70
CA PHE A 16 -17.94 4.12 -23.42
C PHE A 16 -18.86 4.32 -22.18
N ALA A 17 -20.17 4.20 -22.34
CA ALA A 17 -21.18 4.68 -21.39
C ALA A 17 -21.48 3.74 -20.19
N PHE A 18 -20.52 2.97 -19.66
CA PHE A 18 -20.81 2.04 -18.55
C PHE A 18 -19.68 1.85 -17.51
N ALA A 19 -18.67 2.70 -17.47
CA ALA A 19 -17.69 2.70 -16.37
C ALA A 19 -17.39 4.13 -15.93
N GLN A 20 -16.92 4.28 -14.69
CA GLN A 20 -16.46 5.57 -14.19
C GLN A 20 -15.31 6.06 -15.08
N GLN A 21 -15.55 7.14 -15.84
CA GLN A 21 -14.63 7.58 -16.89
C GLN A 21 -13.26 7.99 -16.34
N TYR A 22 -13.23 8.56 -15.13
CA TYR A 22 -12.03 9.09 -14.49
C TYR A 22 -11.63 8.32 -13.23
N GLY A 23 -12.29 7.19 -12.94
CA GLY A 23 -12.19 6.54 -11.64
C GLY A 23 -12.60 7.49 -10.50
N GLY A 24 -12.44 7.05 -9.25
CA GLY A 24 -12.64 7.94 -8.10
C GLY A 24 -12.75 7.23 -6.76
N MET A 25 -12.10 7.84 -5.77
CA MET A 25 -12.13 7.41 -4.37
C MET A 25 -12.85 8.49 -3.56
N TRP A 26 -14.18 8.41 -3.54
CA TRP A 26 -15.09 9.43 -3.03
C TRP A 26 -15.13 9.44 -1.51
N ILE A 27 -15.22 10.61 -0.90
CA ILE A 27 -15.63 10.72 0.51
C ILE A 27 -17.07 10.18 0.59
N PRO A 28 -17.43 9.33 1.58
CA PRO A 28 -18.76 8.72 1.64
C PRO A 28 -19.92 9.71 1.66
N THR A 29 -19.70 10.91 2.19
CA THR A 29 -20.66 12.02 2.22
C THR A 29 -20.80 12.76 0.88
N GLU A 30 -19.93 12.47 -0.10
CA GLU A 30 -19.83 13.17 -1.39
C GLU A 30 -19.96 12.22 -2.60
N ILE A 31 -20.48 11.00 -2.41
CA ILE A 31 -20.62 10.01 -3.49
C ILE A 31 -21.56 10.49 -4.61
N ASN A 32 -21.25 10.12 -5.85
CA ASN A 32 -22.10 10.40 -7.01
C ASN A 32 -23.23 9.36 -7.14
N GLU A 33 -24.23 9.46 -6.27
CA GLU A 33 -25.35 8.51 -6.23
C GLU A 33 -26.04 8.35 -7.59
N LYS A 34 -26.19 9.42 -8.38
CA LYS A 34 -26.81 9.38 -9.71
C LYS A 34 -26.05 8.43 -10.65
N GLU A 35 -24.72 8.53 -10.69
CA GLU A 35 -23.88 7.64 -11.52
C GLU A 35 -23.94 6.21 -10.99
N MET A 36 -23.81 6.01 -9.67
CA MET A 36 -23.90 4.67 -9.06
C MET A 36 -25.23 3.97 -9.39
N LYS A 37 -26.35 4.69 -9.31
CA LYS A 37 -27.67 4.18 -9.71
C LYS A 37 -27.73 3.83 -11.20
N SER A 38 -27.13 4.66 -12.06
CA SER A 38 -27.07 4.40 -13.51
C SER A 38 -26.24 3.16 -13.86
N LEU A 39 -25.23 2.83 -13.05
CA LEU A 39 -24.40 1.64 -13.18
C LEU A 39 -25.04 0.37 -12.59
N GLY A 40 -26.12 0.52 -11.80
CA GLY A 40 -26.92 -0.61 -11.32
C GLY A 40 -27.23 -0.61 -9.82
N MET A 41 -26.69 0.31 -9.02
CA MET A 41 -26.93 0.38 -7.57
C MET A 41 -28.43 0.42 -7.24
N LYS A 42 -28.87 -0.36 -6.24
CA LYS A 42 -30.27 -0.40 -5.78
C LYS A 42 -30.47 0.24 -4.42
N ILE A 43 -29.48 0.20 -3.53
CA ILE A 43 -29.49 0.93 -2.25
C ILE A 43 -29.31 2.45 -2.42
N SER A 44 -29.61 3.23 -1.38
CA SER A 44 -29.42 4.69 -1.38
C SER A 44 -28.06 5.08 -0.80
N ALA A 45 -27.65 6.34 -1.02
CA ALA A 45 -26.47 6.91 -0.38
C ALA A 45 -26.52 6.82 1.16
N LYS A 46 -27.71 6.94 1.75
CA LYS A 46 -27.92 6.83 3.22
C LYS A 46 -27.74 5.41 3.76
N ASP A 47 -27.83 4.39 2.91
CA ASP A 47 -27.54 3.02 3.32
C ASP A 47 -26.02 2.77 3.33
N ILE A 48 -25.25 3.54 2.55
CA ILE A 48 -23.78 3.52 2.55
C ILE A 48 -23.23 4.32 3.73
N TRP A 49 -23.71 5.55 3.93
CA TRP A 49 -23.29 6.46 4.99
C TRP A 49 -24.47 7.17 5.66
N SER A 50 -24.62 6.96 6.97
CA SER A 50 -25.55 7.72 7.82
C SER A 50 -25.02 7.80 9.25
N THR A 51 -25.21 8.96 9.88
CA THR A 51 -24.99 9.16 11.32
C THR A 51 -26.28 9.01 12.14
N ASP A 52 -27.45 9.02 11.48
CA ASP A 52 -28.76 8.94 12.14
C ASP A 52 -29.19 7.49 12.43
N LYS A 53 -28.78 6.56 11.58
CA LYS A 53 -29.10 5.12 11.67
C LYS A 53 -27.89 4.28 11.28
N PRO A 54 -27.81 3.00 11.69
CA PRO A 54 -26.78 2.10 11.20
C PRO A 54 -26.74 2.04 9.68
N SER A 55 -25.53 2.07 9.12
CA SER A 55 -25.26 2.03 7.68
C SER A 55 -24.01 1.18 7.39
N ILE A 56 -23.68 0.96 6.12
CA ILE A 56 -22.55 0.12 5.72
C ILE A 56 -21.22 0.63 6.31
N LYS A 57 -21.06 1.95 6.53
CA LYS A 57 -19.88 2.51 7.20
C LYS A 57 -19.56 1.82 8.54
N ASP A 58 -20.60 1.37 9.27
CA ASP A 58 -20.45 0.79 10.60
C ASP A 58 -19.98 -0.68 10.55
N ALA A 59 -19.81 -1.24 9.35
CA ALA A 59 -19.22 -2.55 9.11
C ALA A 59 -17.85 -2.49 8.42
N VAL A 60 -17.33 -1.29 8.12
CA VAL A 60 -16.05 -1.11 7.42
C VAL A 60 -15.08 -0.35 8.30
N VAL A 61 -13.93 -0.95 8.58
CA VAL A 61 -12.99 -0.47 9.60
C VAL A 61 -11.58 -0.41 9.06
N GLN A 62 -10.76 0.50 9.62
CA GLN A 62 -9.34 0.51 9.33
C GLN A 62 -8.66 -0.52 10.22
N PHE A 63 -7.94 -1.45 9.60
CA PHE A 63 -7.24 -2.52 10.28
C PHE A 63 -5.76 -2.17 10.43
N ASN A 64 -5.31 -2.05 11.67
CA ASN A 64 -3.91 -1.84 12.04
C ASN A 64 -3.22 -0.67 11.30
N GLY A 65 -3.97 0.40 11.00
CA GLY A 65 -3.47 1.65 10.40
C GLY A 65 -3.08 1.59 8.92
N GLY A 66 -3.04 0.41 8.29
CA GLY A 66 -2.53 0.24 6.92
C GLY A 66 -3.40 -0.61 5.98
N CYS A 67 -4.42 -1.29 6.51
CA CYS A 67 -5.37 -2.09 5.74
C CYS A 67 -6.81 -1.68 6.05
N THR A 68 -7.74 -2.29 5.31
CA THR A 68 -9.17 -2.30 5.58
C THR A 68 -9.57 -3.68 6.13
N ALA A 69 -10.65 -3.73 6.91
CA ALA A 69 -11.36 -4.96 7.23
C ALA A 69 -12.87 -4.70 7.26
N GLU A 70 -13.65 -5.77 7.23
CA GLU A 70 -15.11 -5.70 7.29
C GLU A 70 -15.73 -6.66 8.29
N ILE A 71 -16.83 -6.24 8.90
CA ILE A 71 -17.58 -7.05 9.86
C ILE A 71 -18.63 -7.86 9.13
N ILE A 72 -18.58 -9.19 9.27
CA ILE A 72 -19.41 -10.14 8.51
C ILE A 72 -20.34 -10.98 9.41
N SER A 73 -20.41 -10.66 10.70
CA SER A 73 -21.30 -11.35 11.65
C SER A 73 -21.84 -10.40 12.73
N PRO A 74 -22.93 -10.76 13.41
CA PRO A 74 -23.46 -9.99 14.55
C PRO A 74 -22.60 -10.11 15.82
N LYS A 75 -21.47 -10.83 15.79
CA LYS A 75 -20.56 -11.01 16.94
C LYS A 75 -19.14 -10.51 16.63
N GLY A 76 -19.03 -9.51 15.75
CA GLY A 76 -17.78 -8.78 15.52
C GLY A 76 -16.72 -9.56 14.75
N LEU A 77 -17.12 -10.61 14.01
CA LEU A 77 -16.20 -11.35 13.13
C LEU A 77 -15.76 -10.44 11.99
N LEU A 78 -14.46 -10.23 11.90
CA LEU A 78 -13.78 -9.45 10.88
C LEU A 78 -13.20 -10.33 9.79
N LEU A 79 -13.30 -9.86 8.56
CA LEU A 79 -12.59 -10.38 7.40
C LEU A 79 -11.60 -9.31 6.92
N THR A 80 -10.37 -9.72 6.62
CA THR A 80 -9.35 -8.89 5.97
C THR A 80 -8.45 -9.79 5.13
N ASN A 81 -7.43 -9.25 4.46
CA ASN A 81 -6.51 -10.08 3.68
C ASN A 81 -5.59 -10.93 4.57
N HIS A 82 -5.12 -12.06 4.04
CA HIS A 82 -4.07 -12.86 4.66
C HIS A 82 -2.79 -12.02 4.83
N HIS A 83 -2.43 -11.23 3.82
CA HIS A 83 -1.25 -10.35 3.92
C HIS A 83 -1.40 -9.21 4.94
N CYS A 84 -2.63 -8.78 5.25
CA CYS A 84 -2.91 -7.80 6.30
C CYS A 84 -2.78 -8.39 7.71
N GLY A 85 -3.23 -9.64 7.89
CA GLY A 85 -3.05 -10.41 9.13
C GLY A 85 -1.69 -11.10 9.27
N TYR A 86 -0.83 -11.04 8.26
CA TYR A 86 0.39 -11.85 8.16
C TYR A 86 1.33 -11.68 9.34
N GLY A 87 1.51 -10.44 9.81
CA GLY A 87 2.35 -10.15 10.98
C GLY A 87 1.83 -10.84 12.25
N GLN A 88 0.51 -10.90 12.42
CA GLN A 88 -0.13 -11.58 13.55
C GLN A 88 -0.01 -13.10 13.44
N ILE A 89 -0.27 -13.66 12.25
CA ILE A 89 -0.12 -15.09 11.98
C ILE A 89 1.33 -15.53 12.27
N GLN A 90 2.31 -14.77 11.75
CA GLN A 90 3.72 -15.01 12.02
C GLN A 90 4.04 -14.92 13.51
N SER A 91 3.54 -13.90 14.22
CA SER A 91 3.84 -13.70 15.64
C SER A 91 3.38 -14.86 16.55
N HIS A 92 2.37 -15.61 16.12
CA HIS A 92 1.85 -16.78 16.81
C HIS A 92 2.47 -18.10 16.33
N SER A 93 3.24 -18.08 15.26
CA SER A 93 3.83 -19.28 14.67
C SER A 93 5.12 -19.68 15.40
N THR A 94 5.28 -20.98 15.65
CA THR A 94 6.53 -21.59 16.14
C THR A 94 6.91 -22.76 15.23
N VAL A 95 8.07 -23.38 15.45
CA VAL A 95 8.48 -24.58 14.71
C VAL A 95 7.50 -25.74 14.93
N GLU A 96 6.92 -25.83 16.14
CA GLU A 96 5.96 -26.86 16.52
C GLU A 96 4.53 -26.53 16.09
N LYS A 97 4.20 -25.25 15.90
CA LYS A 97 2.89 -24.74 15.51
C LYS A 97 3.06 -23.71 14.40
N ASP A 98 3.31 -24.18 13.19
CA ASP A 98 3.58 -23.30 12.05
C ASP A 98 2.27 -22.86 11.39
N TYR A 99 1.65 -21.81 11.94
CA TYR A 99 0.41 -21.27 11.38
C TYR A 99 0.60 -20.62 10.00
N LEU A 100 1.83 -20.30 9.60
CA LEU A 100 2.11 -19.85 8.23
C LEU A 100 2.03 -21.02 7.24
N ALA A 101 2.58 -22.18 7.59
CA ALA A 101 2.57 -23.36 6.74
C ALA A 101 1.23 -24.10 6.76
N ASP A 102 0.63 -24.27 7.94
CA ASP A 102 -0.55 -25.11 8.15
C ASP A 102 -1.87 -24.34 8.15
N GLY A 103 -1.80 -23.01 8.33
CA GLY A 103 -2.94 -22.17 8.64
C GLY A 103 -3.35 -22.28 10.12
N PHE A 104 -4.37 -21.54 10.50
CA PHE A 104 -4.91 -21.52 11.86
C PHE A 104 -6.43 -21.43 11.81
N TRP A 105 -7.13 -22.19 12.65
CA TRP A 105 -8.59 -22.15 12.73
C TRP A 105 -9.05 -22.43 14.16
N ALA A 106 -9.50 -21.39 14.86
CA ALA A 106 -10.08 -21.53 16.19
C ALA A 106 -11.31 -22.45 16.15
N LYS A 107 -11.40 -23.40 17.08
CA LYS A 107 -12.54 -24.34 17.16
C LYS A 107 -13.80 -23.70 17.75
N ASN A 108 -13.62 -22.59 18.46
CA ASN A 108 -14.64 -21.77 19.09
C ASN A 108 -13.99 -20.44 19.53
N MET A 109 -14.79 -19.54 20.12
CA MET A 109 -14.31 -18.23 20.57
C MET A 109 -13.20 -18.28 21.63
N GLN A 110 -13.18 -19.34 22.46
CA GLN A 110 -12.14 -19.50 23.48
C GLN A 110 -10.77 -19.86 22.88
N GLY A 111 -10.75 -20.39 21.65
CA GLY A 111 -9.53 -20.72 20.92
C GLY A 111 -8.93 -19.56 20.13
N GLU A 112 -9.56 -18.37 20.13
CA GLU A 112 -9.09 -17.21 19.36
C GLU A 112 -7.84 -16.58 20.03
N LEU A 113 -6.83 -16.24 19.22
CA LEU A 113 -5.52 -15.80 19.72
C LEU A 113 -5.46 -14.28 19.88
N THR A 114 -5.00 -13.80 21.03
CA THR A 114 -4.90 -12.36 21.32
C THR A 114 -3.75 -11.71 20.55
N ASN A 115 -3.94 -10.47 20.08
CA ASN A 115 -2.90 -9.74 19.33
C ASN A 115 -2.60 -8.38 19.97
N PRO A 116 -1.66 -8.32 20.93
CA PRO A 116 -1.27 -7.05 21.55
C PRO A 116 -0.84 -6.00 20.52
N GLY A 117 -1.38 -4.79 20.63
CA GLY A 117 -1.05 -3.65 19.77
C GLY A 117 -1.81 -3.59 18.44
N VAL A 118 -2.56 -4.63 18.07
CA VAL A 118 -3.46 -4.56 16.91
C VAL A 118 -4.68 -3.73 17.27
N THR A 119 -5.04 -2.80 16.39
CA THR A 119 -6.18 -1.92 16.57
C THR A 119 -7.11 -1.92 15.36
N VAL A 120 -8.37 -1.62 15.63
CA VAL A 120 -9.42 -1.45 14.62
C VAL A 120 -10.11 -0.12 14.84
N ASP A 121 -10.06 0.74 13.84
CA ASP A 121 -10.60 2.11 13.87
C ASP A 121 -11.92 2.19 13.08
N PHE A 122 -13.00 2.58 13.75
CA PHE A 122 -14.30 2.88 13.16
C PHE A 122 -14.42 4.37 12.86
N ILE A 123 -15.03 4.73 11.72
CA ILE A 123 -15.39 6.12 11.44
C ILE A 123 -16.82 6.39 11.91
N VAL A 124 -16.91 7.16 13.00
CA VAL A 124 -18.19 7.55 13.62
C VAL A 124 -18.86 8.64 12.80
N ASP A 125 -18.11 9.67 12.40
CA ASP A 125 -18.62 10.84 11.68
C ASP A 125 -17.52 11.48 10.80
N ILE A 126 -17.94 12.17 9.74
CA ILE A 126 -17.11 12.95 8.82
C ILE A 126 -17.77 14.32 8.64
N LYS A 127 -17.06 15.39 9.05
CA LYS A 127 -17.54 16.77 8.92
C LYS A 127 -16.61 17.61 8.07
N ASP A 128 -17.17 18.39 7.14
CA ASP A 128 -16.43 19.47 6.48
C ASP A 128 -16.18 20.57 7.53
N VAL A 129 -14.89 20.86 7.77
CA VAL A 129 -14.42 21.89 8.72
C VAL A 129 -13.54 22.91 8.00
N THR A 130 -13.69 23.04 6.68
CA THR A 130 -12.83 23.86 5.83
C THR A 130 -12.85 25.33 6.26
N LYS A 131 -14.03 25.87 6.60
CA LYS A 131 -14.17 27.29 6.96
C LYS A 131 -13.46 27.61 8.27
N GLU A 132 -13.55 26.71 9.24
CA GLU A 132 -12.95 26.83 10.55
C GLU A 132 -11.43 26.68 10.48
N VAL A 133 -10.94 25.73 9.67
CA VAL A 133 -9.50 25.50 9.50
C VAL A 133 -8.82 26.60 8.69
N LEU A 134 -9.45 27.08 7.61
CA LEU A 134 -8.93 28.16 6.76
C LEU A 134 -9.32 29.57 7.27
N GLY A 135 -9.95 29.65 8.44
CA GLY A 135 -10.31 30.93 9.05
C GLY A 135 -9.07 31.77 9.34
N ASN A 136 -9.15 33.08 9.04
CA ASN A 136 -8.08 34.05 9.28
C ASN A 136 -6.77 33.79 8.53
N THR A 137 -6.76 33.02 7.43
CA THR A 137 -5.52 32.78 6.64
C THR A 137 -5.36 33.72 5.44
N ALA A 138 -6.33 34.60 5.18
CA ALA A 138 -6.35 35.44 3.99
C ALA A 138 -5.20 36.47 4.00
N GLY A 139 -4.47 36.57 2.88
CA GLY A 139 -3.38 37.54 2.70
C GLY A 139 -2.07 37.21 3.42
N MET A 140 -1.99 36.07 4.12
CA MET A 140 -0.77 35.62 4.80
C MET A 140 0.24 35.01 3.84
N THR A 141 1.51 35.06 4.22
CA THR A 141 2.54 34.21 3.59
C THR A 141 2.25 32.74 3.89
N GLU A 142 2.84 31.83 3.12
CA GLU A 142 2.61 30.40 3.31
C GLU A 142 3.07 29.90 4.69
N ALA A 143 4.24 30.34 5.16
CA ALA A 143 4.76 29.95 6.47
C ALA A 143 3.85 30.41 7.62
N GLU A 144 3.32 31.63 7.54
CA GLU A 144 2.35 32.15 8.50
C GLU A 144 1.03 31.36 8.44
N MET A 145 0.52 31.12 7.23
CA MET A 145 -0.70 30.36 6.99
C MET A 145 -0.60 28.94 7.52
N ALA A 146 0.54 28.25 7.32
CA ALA A 146 0.75 26.89 7.83
C ALA A 146 0.66 26.83 9.37
N ASN A 147 1.23 27.83 10.07
CA ASN A 147 1.16 27.93 11.52
C ASN A 147 -0.28 28.20 12.00
N VAL A 148 -0.99 29.13 11.34
CA VAL A 148 -2.40 29.43 11.67
C VAL A 148 -3.29 28.21 11.41
N ILE A 149 -3.13 27.52 10.28
CA ILE A 149 -3.87 26.29 9.96
C ILE A 149 -3.61 25.22 11.03
N LYS A 150 -2.36 25.04 11.47
CA LYS A 150 -2.03 24.10 12.54
C LYS A 150 -2.77 24.45 13.85
N SER A 151 -2.72 25.71 14.27
CA SER A 151 -3.43 26.17 15.47
C SER A 151 -4.95 26.02 15.34
N ASN A 152 -5.51 26.33 14.17
CA ASN A 152 -6.94 26.16 13.90
C ASN A 152 -7.33 24.68 13.94
N ILE A 153 -6.53 23.77 13.36
CA ILE A 153 -6.75 22.32 13.43
C ILE A 153 -6.80 21.86 14.89
N GLU A 154 -5.88 22.31 15.74
CA GLU A 154 -5.87 21.96 17.17
C GLU A 154 -7.12 22.48 17.90
N ALA A 155 -7.52 23.74 17.63
CA ALA A 155 -8.70 24.35 18.24
C ALA A 155 -9.99 23.66 17.79
N VAL A 156 -10.14 23.42 16.48
CA VAL A 156 -11.31 22.72 15.91
C VAL A 156 -11.39 21.31 16.45
N SER A 157 -10.28 20.56 16.51
CA SER A 157 -10.26 19.19 17.05
C SER A 157 -10.76 19.14 18.49
N LYS A 158 -10.35 20.11 19.34
CA LYS A 158 -10.79 20.21 20.74
C LYS A 158 -12.26 20.63 20.91
N SER A 159 -12.89 21.18 19.88
CA SER A 159 -14.30 21.59 19.93
C SER A 159 -15.28 20.41 19.82
N PHE A 160 -14.82 19.26 19.33
CA PHE A 160 -15.63 18.06 19.24
C PHE A 160 -15.78 17.41 20.62
N LYS A 161 -17.01 17.04 20.96
CA LYS A 161 -17.28 16.18 22.12
C LYS A 161 -16.93 14.75 21.75
N THR A 162 -15.94 14.17 22.42
CA THR A 162 -15.48 12.79 22.20
C THR A 162 -15.48 12.01 23.50
N GLU A 163 -15.74 10.72 23.40
CA GLU A 163 -15.48 9.76 24.48
C GLU A 163 -13.98 9.52 24.65
N SER A 164 -13.54 8.92 25.76
CA SER A 164 -12.12 8.65 26.04
C SER A 164 -11.45 7.70 25.05
N TYR A 165 -12.24 6.86 24.39
CA TYR A 165 -11.82 5.91 23.34
C TYR A 165 -12.00 6.47 21.92
N GLN A 166 -12.37 7.75 21.80
CA GLN A 166 -12.54 8.44 20.53
C GLN A 166 -11.46 9.51 20.33
N LYS A 167 -11.11 9.76 19.07
CA LYS A 167 -10.21 10.84 18.65
C LYS A 167 -10.76 11.56 17.43
N VAL A 168 -10.37 12.81 17.25
CA VAL A 168 -10.64 13.56 16.02
C VAL A 168 -9.38 13.67 15.20
N SER A 169 -9.46 13.30 13.92
CA SER A 169 -8.39 13.50 12.95
C SER A 169 -8.86 14.44 11.86
N ILE A 170 -8.22 15.61 11.72
CA ILE A 170 -8.51 16.56 10.64
C ILE A 170 -7.51 16.32 9.52
N LYS A 171 -8.02 16.08 8.31
CA LYS A 171 -7.19 15.77 7.13
C LYS A 171 -7.43 16.79 6.01
N PRO A 172 -6.35 17.33 5.40
CA PRO A 172 -6.47 18.13 4.19
C PRO A 172 -6.87 17.22 3.02
N VAL A 173 -7.69 17.75 2.13
CA VAL A 173 -8.02 17.15 0.84
C VAL A 173 -7.92 18.20 -0.27
N TYR A 174 -7.82 17.76 -1.53
CA TYR A 174 -7.58 18.65 -2.68
C TYR A 174 -6.36 19.57 -2.45
N TYR A 175 -5.23 19.01 -2.01
CA TYR A 175 -4.00 19.76 -1.71
C TYR A 175 -4.20 20.89 -0.69
N GLY A 176 -5.09 20.70 0.30
CA GLY A 176 -5.36 21.70 1.34
C GLY A 176 -6.33 22.79 0.94
N ASN A 177 -7.10 22.60 -0.14
CA ASN A 177 -8.23 23.47 -0.49
C ASN A 177 -9.49 23.16 0.33
N LYS A 178 -9.57 21.97 0.96
CA LYS A 178 -10.62 21.58 1.91
C LYS A 178 -10.06 20.76 3.07
N TYR A 179 -10.79 20.71 4.18
CA TYR A 179 -10.44 19.95 5.36
C TYR A 179 -11.66 19.20 5.90
N TYR A 180 -11.49 17.91 6.20
CA TYR A 180 -12.52 17.08 6.83
C TYR A 180 -12.04 16.57 8.18
N ALA A 181 -12.91 16.68 9.19
CA ALA A 181 -12.73 16.09 10.50
C ALA A 181 -13.36 14.70 10.53
N TYR A 182 -12.58 13.70 10.94
CA TYR A 182 -12.99 12.32 11.12
C TYR A 182 -13.06 12.03 12.61
N VAL A 183 -14.24 11.69 13.12
CA VAL A 183 -14.41 11.19 14.49
C VAL A 183 -14.19 9.68 14.46
N ILE A 184 -13.19 9.20 15.19
CA ILE A 184 -12.68 7.84 15.11
C ILE A 184 -12.84 7.16 16.46
N GLU A 185 -13.34 5.93 16.48
CA GLU A 185 -13.46 5.07 17.66
C GLU A 185 -12.52 3.86 17.50
N THR A 186 -11.62 3.63 18.47
CA THR A 186 -10.53 2.65 18.36
C THR A 186 -10.72 1.47 19.30
N PHE A 187 -10.91 0.26 18.75
CA PHE A 187 -10.89 -1.02 19.47
C PHE A 187 -9.49 -1.61 19.52
N LYS A 188 -9.14 -2.25 20.65
CA LYS A 188 -7.77 -2.71 20.95
C LYS A 188 -7.64 -4.18 21.34
N ASP A 189 -8.75 -4.87 21.61
CA ASP A 189 -8.76 -6.33 21.81
C ASP A 189 -9.23 -7.01 20.53
N ILE A 190 -8.27 -7.30 19.65
CA ILE A 190 -8.52 -7.89 18.33
C ILE A 190 -7.86 -9.27 18.29
N ARG A 191 -8.66 -10.32 18.12
CA ARG A 191 -8.19 -11.72 18.23
C ARG A 191 -8.19 -12.41 16.87
N LEU A 192 -7.18 -13.22 16.59
CA LEU A 192 -7.07 -14.02 15.36
C LEU A 192 -8.02 -15.21 15.49
N VAL A 193 -8.86 -15.42 14.48
CA VAL A 193 -9.89 -16.45 14.45
C VAL A 193 -9.55 -17.55 13.44
N GLY A 194 -9.09 -17.15 12.25
CA GLY A 194 -8.82 -18.09 11.18
C GLY A 194 -7.89 -17.52 10.11
N ALA A 195 -7.04 -18.35 9.53
CA ALA A 195 -6.21 -18.04 8.39
C ALA A 195 -5.95 -19.33 7.58
N PRO A 196 -6.10 -19.31 6.25
CA PRO A 196 -5.62 -20.39 5.41
C PRO A 196 -4.08 -20.48 5.49
N PRO A 197 -3.47 -21.62 5.12
CA PRO A 197 -2.03 -21.72 4.97
C PRO A 197 -1.51 -20.74 3.90
N THR A 198 -0.24 -20.37 3.98
CA THR A 198 0.41 -19.42 3.05
C THR A 198 0.33 -19.90 1.60
N SER A 199 0.37 -21.21 1.35
CA SER A 199 0.18 -21.82 0.03
C SER A 199 -1.23 -21.59 -0.57
N ILE A 200 -2.19 -21.12 0.21
CA ILE A 200 -3.49 -20.64 -0.26
C ILE A 200 -3.55 -19.10 -0.13
N GLY A 201 -3.20 -18.57 1.04
CA GLY A 201 -3.27 -17.15 1.38
C GLY A 201 -2.35 -16.24 0.55
N LYS A 202 -1.29 -16.80 -0.02
CA LYS A 202 -0.32 -16.14 -0.89
C LYS A 202 0.13 -17.04 -2.05
N PHE A 203 -0.76 -17.91 -2.55
CA PHE A 203 -0.47 -18.74 -3.72
C PHE A 203 0.06 -17.91 -4.89
N GLY A 204 1.20 -18.33 -5.46
CA GLY A 204 1.98 -17.64 -6.49
C GLY A 204 2.87 -16.49 -6.00
N SER A 205 2.86 -16.20 -4.69
CA SER A 205 3.60 -15.14 -3.98
C SER A 205 4.13 -14.01 -4.87
N ASP A 206 5.42 -14.01 -5.19
CA ASP A 206 6.06 -12.91 -5.87
C ASP A 206 5.76 -12.97 -7.37
N THR A 207 5.80 -14.15 -8.00
CA THR A 207 5.54 -14.34 -9.43
C THR A 207 4.19 -13.79 -9.84
N ASP A 208 3.14 -14.11 -9.06
CA ASP A 208 1.79 -13.68 -9.34
C ASP A 208 1.49 -12.27 -8.81
N ASN A 209 2.28 -11.67 -7.92
CA ASN A 209 2.01 -10.33 -7.36
C ASN A 209 1.81 -9.24 -8.45
N TRP A 210 0.78 -8.40 -8.32
CA TRP A 210 0.27 -7.46 -9.34
C TRP A 210 -0.23 -8.10 -10.65
N VAL A 211 -0.32 -9.43 -10.77
CA VAL A 211 -0.73 -10.12 -12.01
C VAL A 211 -2.19 -10.55 -11.97
N TRP A 212 -2.86 -10.41 -13.11
CA TRP A 212 -4.10 -11.10 -13.47
C TRP A 212 -3.83 -11.95 -14.72
N PRO A 213 -4.30 -13.21 -14.85
CA PRO A 213 -5.18 -13.97 -13.93
C PRO A 213 -4.55 -14.34 -12.58
N ARG A 214 -5.37 -14.30 -11.51
CA ARG A 214 -4.94 -14.60 -10.12
C ARG A 214 -5.75 -15.72 -9.50
N HIS A 215 -5.14 -16.51 -8.61
CA HIS A 215 -5.77 -17.68 -7.97
C HIS A 215 -5.46 -17.76 -6.46
N THR A 216 -5.39 -16.62 -5.77
CA THR A 216 -4.97 -16.54 -4.37
C THR A 216 -6.17 -16.44 -3.43
N GLY A 217 -6.19 -17.24 -2.37
CA GLY A 217 -7.15 -17.15 -1.28
C GLY A 217 -6.73 -16.15 -0.21
N ASP A 218 -6.46 -14.91 -0.60
CA ASP A 218 -5.87 -13.88 0.27
C ASP A 218 -6.87 -13.34 1.31
N PHE A 219 -7.15 -14.13 2.34
CA PHE A 219 -7.99 -13.72 3.46
C PHE A 219 -7.49 -14.23 4.81
N SER A 220 -7.82 -13.51 5.86
CA SER A 220 -7.70 -13.94 7.26
C SER A 220 -8.87 -13.36 8.05
N MET A 221 -9.16 -13.96 9.19
CA MET A 221 -10.33 -13.67 10.01
C MET A 221 -9.89 -13.30 11.42
N PHE A 222 -10.45 -12.21 11.93
CA PHE A 222 -10.23 -11.72 13.29
C PHE A 222 -11.57 -11.51 13.98
N ARG A 223 -11.56 -11.18 15.27
CA ARG A 223 -12.76 -10.78 16.00
C ARG A 223 -12.46 -9.59 16.89
N ILE A 224 -13.39 -8.64 16.88
CA ILE A 224 -13.37 -7.50 17.79
C ILE A 224 -13.97 -7.94 19.13
N TYR A 225 -13.25 -7.69 20.22
CA TYR A 225 -13.74 -7.81 21.58
C TYR A 225 -13.94 -6.44 22.20
N ALA A 226 -14.92 -6.36 23.10
CA ALA A 226 -15.34 -5.16 23.78
C ALA A 226 -15.57 -5.43 25.27
N ASP A 227 -15.70 -4.37 26.07
CA ASP A 227 -16.14 -4.52 27.45
C ASP A 227 -17.62 -4.99 27.53
N LYS A 228 -18.12 -5.20 28.75
CA LYS A 228 -19.51 -5.61 29.00
C LYS A 228 -20.56 -4.59 28.54
N ASN A 229 -20.16 -3.35 28.27
CA ASN A 229 -21.01 -2.29 27.75
C ASN A 229 -20.89 -2.12 26.23
N ASN A 230 -20.24 -3.07 25.55
CA ASN A 230 -19.97 -3.06 24.11
C ASN A 230 -19.10 -1.86 23.68
N LYS A 231 -18.21 -1.39 24.56
CA LYS A 231 -17.29 -0.27 24.32
C LYS A 231 -15.87 -0.75 24.06
N PRO A 232 -15.04 0.05 23.36
CA PRO A 232 -13.63 -0.27 23.20
C PRO A 232 -12.91 -0.42 24.53
N ALA A 233 -12.13 -1.48 24.64
CA ALA A 233 -11.32 -1.78 25.81
C ALA A 233 -9.95 -2.33 25.39
N ASP A 234 -8.97 -2.19 26.28
CA ASP A 234 -7.74 -3.00 26.21
C ASP A 234 -8.10 -4.48 26.45
N TYR A 235 -7.18 -5.39 26.13
CA TYR A 235 -7.38 -6.82 26.35
C TYR A 235 -7.76 -7.14 27.82
N SER A 236 -8.81 -7.93 27.98
CA SER A 236 -9.20 -8.55 29.24
C SER A 236 -9.78 -9.94 28.96
N PRO A 237 -9.52 -10.95 29.83
CA PRO A 237 -10.19 -12.23 29.74
C PRO A 237 -11.72 -12.12 29.87
N ASP A 238 -12.24 -11.04 30.48
CA ASP A 238 -13.66 -10.79 30.67
C ASP A 238 -14.33 -10.06 29.49
N ASN A 239 -13.55 -9.61 28.50
CA ASN A 239 -14.11 -8.98 27.31
C ASN A 239 -14.97 -9.98 26.53
N VAL A 240 -16.01 -9.47 25.89
CA VAL A 240 -16.97 -10.25 25.11
C VAL A 240 -16.90 -9.87 23.63
N PRO A 241 -17.33 -10.76 22.70
CA PRO A 241 -17.45 -10.41 21.29
C PRO A 241 -18.26 -9.12 21.08
N TYR A 242 -17.70 -8.19 20.32
CA TYR A 242 -18.36 -6.92 19.98
C TYR A 242 -19.64 -7.17 19.18
N THR A 243 -20.73 -6.52 19.58
CA THR A 243 -21.97 -6.50 18.83
C THR A 243 -21.99 -5.26 17.93
N PRO A 244 -21.85 -5.40 16.60
CA PRO A 244 -21.72 -4.25 15.71
C PRO A 244 -23.08 -3.60 15.44
N LYS A 245 -23.05 -2.30 15.09
CA LYS A 245 -24.26 -1.59 14.63
C LYS A 245 -24.77 -2.13 13.29
N HIS A 246 -23.85 -2.57 12.44
CA HIS A 246 -24.11 -3.17 11.14
C HIS A 246 -23.08 -4.26 10.84
N PHE A 247 -23.46 -5.27 10.05
CA PHE A 247 -22.53 -6.26 9.51
C PHE A 247 -23.00 -6.66 8.10
N LEU A 248 -22.06 -7.09 7.27
CA LEU A 248 -22.31 -7.37 5.86
C LEU A 248 -22.85 -8.79 5.68
N PRO A 249 -24.03 -8.97 5.05
CA PRO A 249 -24.46 -10.28 4.57
C PRO A 249 -23.50 -10.77 3.47
N VAL A 250 -23.14 -12.07 3.49
CA VAL A 250 -22.19 -12.66 2.54
C VAL A 250 -22.94 -13.38 1.43
N SER A 251 -22.69 -13.01 0.18
CA SER A 251 -23.42 -13.54 -0.98
C SER A 251 -22.77 -14.79 -1.56
N LEU A 252 -23.60 -15.77 -1.92
CA LEU A 252 -23.25 -16.95 -2.74
C LEU A 252 -23.78 -16.84 -4.18
N LYS A 253 -24.22 -15.65 -4.61
CA LYS A 253 -24.73 -15.47 -5.96
C LYS A 253 -23.61 -15.47 -6.98
N ASP A 254 -23.92 -16.06 -8.14
CA ASP A 254 -23.06 -15.94 -9.32
C ASP A 254 -22.97 -14.48 -9.75
N LYS A 255 -21.76 -14.10 -10.16
CA LYS A 255 -21.46 -12.78 -10.69
C LYS A 255 -21.50 -12.84 -12.20
N LYS A 256 -21.97 -11.76 -12.82
CA LYS A 256 -22.00 -11.59 -14.26
C LYS A 256 -21.18 -10.37 -14.65
N GLU A 257 -20.59 -10.42 -15.83
CA GLU A 257 -19.95 -9.24 -16.40
C GLU A 257 -20.94 -8.07 -16.45
N ASN A 258 -20.47 -6.90 -16.08
CA ASN A 258 -21.22 -5.65 -15.90
C ASN A 258 -22.13 -5.58 -14.65
N ASP A 259 -22.10 -6.56 -13.75
CA ASP A 259 -22.75 -6.40 -12.44
C ASP A 259 -22.15 -5.21 -11.69
N PHE A 260 -22.99 -4.36 -11.11
CA PHE A 260 -22.56 -3.23 -10.31
C PHE A 260 -21.79 -3.69 -9.07
N THR A 261 -20.65 -3.05 -8.84
CA THR A 261 -19.85 -3.22 -7.63
C THR A 261 -19.53 -1.86 -7.02
N PHE A 262 -19.43 -1.82 -5.69
CA PHE A 262 -18.71 -0.74 -5.02
C PHE A 262 -17.82 -1.30 -3.92
N ILE A 263 -16.71 -0.63 -3.70
CA ILE A 263 -15.70 -0.98 -2.71
C ILE A 263 -15.59 0.15 -1.70
N TYR A 264 -15.38 -0.23 -0.44
CA TYR A 264 -15.37 0.69 0.68
C TYR A 264 -14.13 0.44 1.54
N GLY A 265 -13.25 1.42 1.71
CA GLY A 265 -12.03 1.20 2.50
C GLY A 265 -11.13 2.41 2.67
N PHE A 266 -9.87 2.18 3.03
CA PHE A 266 -8.92 3.23 3.44
C PHE A 266 -7.74 3.35 2.46
N PRO A 267 -7.95 3.84 1.23
CA PRO A 267 -6.87 4.03 0.27
C PRO A 267 -5.80 4.96 0.84
N GLY A 268 -4.55 4.57 0.67
CA GLY A 268 -3.38 5.22 1.27
C GLY A 268 -3.04 6.53 0.59
N ARG A 269 -2.58 6.49 -0.66
CA ARG A 269 -2.14 7.69 -1.39
C ARG A 269 -2.35 7.57 -2.90
N THR A 270 -2.83 8.65 -3.51
CA THR A 270 -2.90 8.88 -4.96
C THR A 270 -2.45 10.31 -5.26
N THR A 271 -2.26 10.62 -6.53
CA THR A 271 -1.85 11.93 -7.07
C THR A 271 -2.46 12.17 -8.46
N GLU A 272 -3.79 12.08 -8.58
CA GLU A 272 -4.53 12.15 -9.87
C GLU A 272 -4.47 13.51 -10.57
N TYR A 273 -4.15 14.56 -9.81
CA TYR A 273 -4.23 15.94 -10.27
C TYR A 273 -2.86 16.58 -10.55
N LEU A 274 -1.82 15.75 -10.68
CA LEU A 274 -0.50 16.19 -11.13
C LEU A 274 -0.53 16.82 -12.53
N PRO A 275 0.21 17.91 -12.80
CA PRO A 275 0.34 18.45 -14.15
C PRO A 275 1.11 17.48 -15.07
N SER A 276 1.01 17.66 -16.38
CA SER A 276 1.64 16.75 -17.35
C SER A 276 3.15 16.58 -17.12
N ILE A 277 3.84 17.66 -16.76
CA ILE A 277 5.28 17.65 -16.47
C ILE A 277 5.62 16.76 -15.28
N ALA A 278 4.78 16.73 -14.25
CA ALA A 278 5.04 15.89 -13.07
C ALA A 278 4.91 14.41 -13.43
N ILE A 279 3.91 14.05 -14.24
CA ILE A 279 3.71 12.69 -14.76
C ILE A 279 4.91 12.28 -15.62
N ASP A 280 5.39 13.17 -16.48
CA ASP A 280 6.58 12.96 -17.30
C ASP A 280 7.82 12.68 -16.42
N LYS A 281 8.12 13.54 -15.44
CA LYS A 281 9.26 13.37 -14.52
C LYS A 281 9.16 12.11 -13.64
N VAL A 282 7.97 11.67 -13.27
CA VAL A 282 7.81 10.35 -12.63
C VAL A 282 8.28 9.26 -13.58
N MET A 283 7.79 9.28 -14.82
CA MET A 283 8.01 8.26 -15.85
C MET A 283 9.44 8.23 -16.42
N THR A 284 10.11 9.37 -16.53
CA THR A 284 11.43 9.50 -17.16
C THR A 284 12.58 9.57 -16.16
N ASP A 285 12.32 10.06 -14.93
CA ASP A 285 13.39 10.41 -14.00
C ASP A 285 13.34 9.56 -12.72
N THR A 286 12.31 9.76 -11.88
CA THR A 286 12.37 9.24 -10.49
C THR A 286 12.07 7.74 -10.39
N ASP A 287 11.08 7.20 -11.11
CA ASP A 287 10.80 5.76 -11.05
C ASP A 287 11.88 4.94 -11.75
N PRO A 288 12.39 5.30 -12.94
CA PRO A 288 13.54 4.62 -13.53
C PRO A 288 14.76 4.54 -12.61
N ALA A 289 15.08 5.62 -11.87
CA ALA A 289 16.17 5.62 -10.90
C ALA A 289 15.93 4.61 -9.76
N ARG A 290 14.72 4.57 -9.21
CA ARG A 290 14.37 3.63 -8.13
C ARG A 290 14.35 2.17 -8.61
N ILE A 291 13.82 1.94 -9.81
CA ILE A 291 13.81 0.62 -10.46
C ILE A 291 15.24 0.14 -10.66
N ALA A 292 16.14 0.97 -11.18
CA ALA A 292 17.52 0.59 -11.48
C ALA A 292 18.27 0.12 -10.22
N VAL A 293 18.14 0.83 -9.09
CA VAL A 293 18.79 0.42 -7.83
C VAL A 293 18.23 -0.90 -7.32
N ARG A 294 16.91 -1.05 -7.32
CA ARG A 294 16.26 -2.28 -6.84
C ARG A 294 16.54 -3.47 -7.73
N ASP A 295 16.61 -3.29 -9.04
CA ASP A 295 16.96 -4.35 -9.99
C ASP A 295 18.34 -4.95 -9.68
N VAL A 296 19.34 -4.08 -9.47
CA VAL A 296 20.70 -4.50 -9.09
C VAL A 296 20.74 -5.25 -7.75
N ALA A 297 20.02 -4.73 -6.75
CA ALA A 297 19.95 -5.36 -5.43
C ALA A 297 19.23 -6.71 -5.50
N LEU A 298 18.02 -6.74 -6.05
CA LEU A 298 17.18 -7.93 -6.16
C LEU A 298 17.86 -9.04 -6.97
N LYS A 299 18.50 -8.72 -8.09
CA LYS A 299 19.23 -9.73 -8.87
C LYS A 299 20.34 -10.40 -8.06
N THR A 300 21.09 -9.62 -7.30
CA THR A 300 22.18 -10.15 -6.45
C THR A 300 21.65 -11.02 -5.30
N LEU A 301 20.52 -10.63 -4.71
CA LEU A 301 19.85 -11.40 -3.69
C LEU A 301 19.23 -12.69 -4.27
N ASP A 302 18.54 -12.62 -5.40
CA ASP A 302 17.89 -13.76 -6.06
C ASP A 302 18.89 -14.84 -6.45
N GLU A 303 20.03 -14.46 -7.07
CA GLU A 303 21.12 -15.38 -7.41
C GLU A 303 21.57 -16.21 -6.18
N LYS A 304 21.73 -15.56 -5.02
CA LYS A 304 22.13 -16.24 -3.79
C LYS A 304 20.99 -17.02 -3.14
N MET A 305 19.77 -16.47 -3.10
CA MET A 305 18.59 -17.12 -2.53
C MET A 305 18.22 -18.41 -3.27
N ARG A 306 18.42 -18.45 -4.59
CA ARG A 306 18.25 -19.68 -5.40
C ARG A 306 19.30 -20.73 -5.11
N ALA A 307 20.52 -20.32 -4.78
CA ALA A 307 21.65 -21.22 -4.52
C ALA A 307 21.73 -21.71 -3.06
N ASP A 308 21.10 -21.01 -2.12
CA ASP A 308 21.25 -21.26 -0.67
C ASP A 308 19.92 -21.14 0.09
N PRO A 309 19.33 -22.26 0.52
CA PRO A 309 18.07 -22.29 1.28
C PRO A 309 18.11 -21.46 2.58
N ALA A 310 19.25 -21.42 3.28
CA ALA A 310 19.37 -20.65 4.52
C ALA A 310 19.30 -19.13 4.24
N THR A 311 19.93 -18.68 3.13
CA THR A 311 19.79 -17.31 2.66
C THR A 311 18.35 -17.01 2.24
N LYS A 312 17.70 -17.93 1.49
CA LYS A 312 16.29 -17.77 1.09
C LYS A 312 15.41 -17.51 2.30
N ILE A 313 15.57 -18.27 3.39
CA ILE A 313 14.80 -18.09 4.63
C ILE A 313 15.06 -16.70 5.25
N LYS A 314 16.34 -16.30 5.38
CA LYS A 314 16.71 -14.99 5.96
C LYS A 314 16.18 -13.81 5.13
N TYR A 315 16.25 -13.91 3.80
CA TYR A 315 15.99 -12.78 2.91
C TYR A 315 14.58 -12.75 2.30
N ALA A 316 13.78 -13.82 2.36
CA ALA A 316 12.48 -13.89 1.68
C ALA A 316 11.58 -12.68 1.96
N SER A 317 11.40 -12.30 3.23
CA SER A 317 10.56 -11.16 3.61
C SER A 317 11.11 -9.82 3.09
N LYS A 318 12.43 -9.61 3.22
CA LYS A 318 13.11 -8.39 2.75
C LYS A 318 13.06 -8.30 1.21
N TYR A 319 13.34 -9.40 0.53
CA TYR A 319 13.26 -9.53 -0.92
C TYR A 319 11.86 -9.19 -1.42
N ALA A 320 10.81 -9.84 -0.89
CA ALA A 320 9.43 -9.60 -1.28
C ALA A 320 9.01 -8.13 -1.08
N SER A 321 9.41 -7.50 0.04
CA SER A 321 9.15 -6.08 0.30
C SER A 321 9.81 -5.15 -0.73
N VAL A 322 11.05 -5.44 -1.14
CA VAL A 322 11.77 -4.66 -2.16
C VAL A 322 11.19 -4.93 -3.55
N ALA A 323 10.93 -6.20 -3.89
CA ALA A 323 10.38 -6.65 -5.16
C ALA A 323 8.97 -6.11 -5.42
N ASN A 324 8.14 -5.96 -4.37
CA ASN A 324 6.78 -5.47 -4.49
C ASN A 324 6.69 -4.08 -5.16
N TYR A 325 7.42 -3.09 -4.64
CA TYR A 325 7.43 -1.75 -5.23
C TYR A 325 8.28 -1.67 -6.50
N TRP A 326 9.33 -2.49 -6.63
CA TRP A 326 10.09 -2.61 -7.89
C TRP A 326 9.16 -3.02 -9.04
N LYS A 327 8.36 -4.07 -8.84
CA LYS A 327 7.32 -4.50 -9.78
C LYS A 327 6.27 -3.42 -10.01
N LYS A 328 5.76 -2.80 -8.93
CA LYS A 328 4.79 -1.70 -9.03
C LYS A 328 5.28 -0.60 -9.96
N TRP A 329 6.50 -0.08 -9.75
CA TRP A 329 7.04 1.03 -10.53
C TRP A 329 7.30 0.66 -11.99
N ILE A 330 7.73 -0.58 -12.27
CA ILE A 330 7.83 -1.05 -13.66
C ILE A 330 6.45 -1.00 -14.34
N GLY A 331 5.42 -1.57 -13.69
CA GLY A 331 4.06 -1.54 -14.22
C GLY A 331 3.47 -0.12 -14.32
N GLU A 332 3.80 0.77 -13.37
CA GLU A 332 3.36 2.16 -13.36
C GLU A 332 3.91 2.91 -14.57
N VAL A 333 5.23 2.81 -14.82
CA VAL A 333 5.88 3.39 -16.00
C VAL A 333 5.32 2.78 -17.29
N GLU A 334 5.14 1.47 -17.36
CA GLU A 334 4.57 0.80 -18.54
C GLU A 334 3.13 1.27 -18.82
N GLY A 335 2.29 1.30 -17.78
CA GLY A 335 0.89 1.74 -17.85
C GLY A 335 0.78 3.20 -18.28
N LEU A 336 1.58 4.10 -17.70
CA LEU A 336 1.57 5.52 -18.05
C LEU A 336 1.92 5.73 -19.54
N LYS A 337 2.93 5.01 -20.05
CA LYS A 337 3.30 5.03 -21.49
C LYS A 337 2.17 4.49 -22.36
N LYS A 338 1.67 3.30 -22.04
CA LYS A 338 0.64 2.59 -22.82
C LYS A 338 -0.69 3.33 -22.88
N SER A 339 -0.99 4.10 -21.83
CA SER A 339 -2.22 4.88 -21.75
C SER A 339 -2.10 6.29 -22.31
N ASP A 340 -0.92 6.73 -22.79
CA ASP A 340 -0.63 8.11 -23.18
C ASP A 340 -1.00 9.12 -22.07
N ALA A 341 -0.60 8.83 -20.82
CA ALA A 341 -0.99 9.63 -19.66
C ALA A 341 -0.54 11.10 -19.78
N VAL A 342 0.70 11.33 -20.22
CA VAL A 342 1.24 12.68 -20.44
C VAL A 342 0.48 13.41 -21.54
N GLY A 343 0.26 12.77 -22.70
CA GLY A 343 -0.47 13.37 -23.82
C GLY A 343 -1.94 13.66 -23.50
N LYS A 344 -2.61 12.78 -22.76
CA LYS A 344 -3.96 13.02 -22.21
C LYS A 344 -3.98 14.22 -21.28
N LYS A 345 -3.02 14.33 -20.37
CA LYS A 345 -2.95 15.44 -19.42
C LYS A 345 -2.69 16.78 -20.13
N LEU A 346 -1.78 16.80 -21.10
CA LEU A 346 -1.52 17.98 -21.94
C LEU A 346 -2.78 18.45 -22.67
N LYS A 347 -3.56 17.53 -23.27
CA LYS A 347 -4.82 17.88 -23.94
C LYS A 347 -5.85 18.46 -22.97
N TYR A 348 -5.93 17.90 -21.76
CA TYR A 348 -6.81 18.42 -20.72
C TYR A 348 -6.37 19.82 -20.25
N GLU A 349 -5.09 20.04 -20.03
CA GLU A 349 -4.51 21.36 -19.69
C GLU A 349 -4.74 22.40 -20.78
N GLN A 350 -4.62 22.03 -22.05
CA GLN A 350 -4.95 22.91 -23.18
C GLN A 350 -6.42 23.32 -23.20
N MET A 351 -7.33 22.37 -22.95
CA MET A 351 -8.76 22.65 -22.84
C MET A 351 -9.05 23.64 -21.69
N LEU A 352 -8.42 23.42 -20.53
CA LEU A 352 -8.61 24.25 -19.35
C LEU A 352 -8.05 25.66 -19.54
N THR A 353 -6.85 25.79 -20.09
CA THR A 353 -6.22 27.09 -20.36
C THR A 353 -6.94 27.92 -21.43
N ALA A 354 -7.72 27.28 -22.31
CA ALA A 354 -8.63 27.97 -23.22
C ALA A 354 -9.85 28.58 -22.50
N LYS A 355 -10.33 27.93 -21.42
CA LYS A 355 -11.43 28.42 -20.58
C LYS A 355 -10.96 29.39 -19.50
N ASN A 356 -9.76 29.21 -18.99
CA ASN A 356 -9.14 30.01 -17.93
C ASN A 356 -7.68 30.35 -18.28
N PRO A 357 -7.44 31.51 -18.93
CA PRO A 357 -6.10 31.91 -19.35
C PRO A 357 -5.08 32.07 -18.22
N GLU A 358 -5.51 32.35 -16.98
CA GLU A 358 -4.61 32.51 -15.82
C GLU A 358 -3.85 31.21 -15.50
N MET A 359 -4.44 30.04 -15.81
CA MET A 359 -3.79 28.75 -15.62
C MET A 359 -2.50 28.59 -16.44
N LYS A 360 -2.32 29.36 -17.53
CA LYS A 360 -1.09 29.31 -18.34
C LYS A 360 0.13 29.72 -17.52
N ALA A 361 0.00 30.73 -16.66
CA ALA A 361 1.09 31.19 -15.80
C ALA A 361 1.43 30.13 -14.74
N THR A 362 0.41 29.53 -14.11
CA THR A 362 0.58 28.47 -13.12
C THR A 362 1.27 27.24 -13.73
N LEU A 363 0.83 26.77 -14.90
CA LEU A 363 1.44 25.63 -15.59
C LEU A 363 2.86 25.93 -16.08
N ALA A 364 3.11 27.14 -16.60
CA ALA A 364 4.45 27.53 -17.03
C ALA A 364 5.45 27.53 -15.85
N GLU A 365 5.03 28.01 -14.69
CA GLU A 365 5.88 28.00 -13.49
C GLU A 365 6.06 26.59 -12.91
N LEU A 366 5.01 25.76 -12.89
CA LEU A 366 5.13 24.35 -12.54
C LEU A 366 6.13 23.64 -13.45
N ASN A 367 6.04 23.85 -14.77
CA ASN A 367 7.01 23.28 -15.73
C ASN A 367 8.44 23.72 -15.40
N ARG A 368 8.66 25.01 -15.18
CA ARG A 368 9.98 25.56 -14.84
C ARG A 368 10.53 24.96 -13.54
N LEU A 369 9.70 24.81 -12.51
CA LEU A 369 10.12 24.27 -11.22
C LEU A 369 10.42 22.77 -11.28
N TYR A 370 9.58 21.98 -11.96
CA TYR A 370 9.84 20.55 -12.14
C TYR A 370 11.11 20.29 -12.95
N GLU A 371 11.37 21.08 -14.01
CA GLU A 371 12.64 21.01 -14.75
C GLU A 371 13.84 21.37 -13.87
N ALA A 372 13.73 22.42 -13.06
CA ALA A 372 14.80 22.84 -12.17
C ALA A 372 15.04 21.84 -11.01
N GLN A 373 13.99 21.17 -10.53
CA GLN A 373 14.06 20.19 -9.46
C GLN A 373 14.61 18.83 -9.95
N SER A 374 14.34 18.46 -11.19
CA SER A 374 14.61 17.13 -11.76
C SER A 374 16.00 16.56 -11.42
N PRO A 375 17.13 17.27 -11.61
CA PRO A 375 18.46 16.74 -11.27
C PRO A 375 18.60 16.37 -9.79
N TYR A 376 17.98 17.15 -8.90
CA TYR A 376 17.98 16.91 -7.46
C TYR A 376 17.02 15.77 -7.08
N ALA A 377 15.87 15.68 -7.75
CA ALA A 377 14.90 14.60 -7.55
C ALA A 377 15.47 13.23 -7.96
N VAL A 378 16.21 13.17 -9.06
CA VAL A 378 16.94 11.97 -9.50
C VAL A 378 17.98 11.57 -8.47
N ASN A 379 18.81 12.51 -8.00
CA ASN A 379 19.80 12.19 -6.98
C ASN A 379 19.16 11.75 -5.66
N ASN A 380 18.10 12.42 -5.21
CA ASN A 380 17.33 12.03 -4.04
C ASN A 380 16.78 10.59 -4.17
N ALA A 381 16.21 10.23 -5.32
CA ALA A 381 15.72 8.88 -5.59
C ALA A 381 16.85 7.83 -5.51
N TYR A 382 17.99 8.11 -6.14
CA TYR A 382 19.17 7.25 -6.09
C TYR A 382 19.74 7.13 -4.67
N TYR A 383 19.94 8.24 -3.96
CA TYR A 383 20.50 8.26 -2.61
C TYR A 383 19.61 7.48 -1.63
N GLY A 384 18.30 7.74 -1.67
CA GLY A 384 17.31 7.05 -0.84
C GLY A 384 17.28 5.54 -1.10
N GLU A 385 17.27 5.10 -2.36
CA GLU A 385 17.25 3.67 -2.68
C GLU A 385 18.61 3.00 -2.45
N VAL A 386 19.75 3.66 -2.68
CA VAL A 386 21.07 3.07 -2.41
C VAL A 386 21.26 2.86 -0.92
N THR A 387 20.98 3.88 -0.10
CA THR A 387 21.10 3.76 1.36
C THR A 387 20.09 2.79 1.96
N ARG A 388 18.95 2.55 1.29
CA ARG A 388 17.94 1.57 1.69
C ARG A 388 18.32 0.13 1.34
N ASN A 389 18.80 -0.12 0.12
CA ASN A 389 19.03 -1.47 -0.40
C ASN A 389 20.45 -2.00 -0.14
N ALA A 390 21.43 -1.13 0.15
CA ALA A 390 22.68 -1.54 0.79
C ALA A 390 22.46 -1.59 2.31
N GLU A 391 22.22 -2.78 2.85
CA GLU A 391 21.89 -3.00 4.25
C GLU A 391 23.00 -2.51 5.19
N THR A 392 24.28 -2.59 4.79
CA THR A 392 25.42 -2.05 5.54
C THR A 392 25.33 -0.53 5.66
N LEU A 393 24.95 0.17 4.58
CA LEU A 393 24.78 1.64 4.62
C LEU A 393 23.56 2.03 5.45
N ARG A 394 22.49 1.23 5.39
CA ARG A 394 21.32 1.40 6.26
C ARG A 394 21.68 1.24 7.74
N LEU A 395 22.44 0.20 8.08
CA LEU A 395 23.00 -0.02 9.41
C LEU A 395 23.90 1.15 9.83
N ALA A 396 24.79 1.60 8.95
CA ALA A 396 25.66 2.74 9.22
C ALA A 396 24.87 4.00 9.59
N ASN A 397 23.75 4.28 8.92
CA ASN A 397 22.88 5.39 9.29
C ASN A 397 22.26 5.24 10.70
N TYR A 398 21.88 4.02 11.13
CA TYR A 398 21.46 3.79 12.51
C TYR A 398 22.58 4.07 13.51
N TYR A 399 23.82 3.65 13.21
CA TYR A 399 24.97 3.92 14.06
C TYR A 399 25.35 5.41 14.11
N ILE A 400 25.27 6.13 12.98
CA ILE A 400 25.46 7.58 12.92
C ILE A 400 24.45 8.27 13.84
N ASN A 401 23.16 7.96 13.70
CA ASN A 401 22.12 8.58 14.53
C ASN A 401 22.26 8.22 16.03
N PHE A 402 22.73 7.00 16.34
CA PHE A 402 23.05 6.59 17.71
C PHE A 402 24.21 7.41 18.30
N VAL A 403 25.29 7.60 17.52
CA VAL A 403 26.44 8.39 17.92
C VAL A 403 26.07 9.87 18.09
N GLU A 404 25.34 10.45 17.14
CA GLU A 404 24.81 11.83 17.22
C GLU A 404 23.98 12.00 18.50
N ALA A 405 23.06 11.08 18.81
CA ALA A 405 22.26 11.15 20.04
C ALA A 405 23.11 11.05 21.33
N LYS A 406 24.20 10.28 21.31
CA LYS A 406 25.12 10.14 22.45
C LYS A 406 25.96 11.40 22.66
N GLU A 407 26.49 11.97 21.60
CA GLU A 407 27.31 13.18 21.65
C GLU A 407 26.49 14.44 21.94
N ASP A 408 25.25 14.51 21.47
CA ASP A 408 24.29 15.57 21.77
C ASP A 408 23.74 15.50 23.21
N GLY A 409 24.12 14.49 24.00
CA GLY A 409 23.58 14.28 25.35
C GLY A 409 22.10 13.87 25.38
N LYS A 410 21.54 13.38 24.26
CA LYS A 410 20.14 12.96 24.10
C LYS A 410 19.93 11.46 24.39
N MET A 411 20.99 10.71 24.69
CA MET A 411 20.93 9.26 24.89
C MET A 411 20.35 8.91 26.27
N THR A 412 19.08 8.50 26.31
CA THR A 412 18.44 7.92 27.50
C THR A 412 18.52 6.38 27.49
N ALA A 413 18.23 5.73 28.62
CA ALA A 413 18.15 4.27 28.70
C ALA A 413 17.13 3.68 27.71
N ASP A 414 15.99 4.34 27.52
CA ASP A 414 14.94 3.90 26.58
C ASP A 414 15.40 4.06 25.12
N ILE A 415 16.06 5.16 24.78
CA ILE A 415 16.61 5.37 23.43
C ILE A 415 17.68 4.33 23.16
N GLN A 416 18.57 4.08 24.12
CA GLN A 416 19.60 3.07 23.99
C GLN A 416 19.01 1.67 23.79
N LYS A 417 18.04 1.29 24.61
CA LYS A 417 17.32 0.01 24.47
C LYS A 417 16.66 -0.10 23.10
N ARG A 418 15.99 0.95 22.63
CA ARG A 418 15.36 0.98 21.30
C ARG A 418 16.38 0.74 20.18
N TYR A 419 17.57 1.32 20.25
CA TYR A 419 18.63 1.07 19.26
C TYR A 419 19.15 -0.36 19.32
N VAL A 420 19.33 -0.92 20.52
CA VAL A 420 19.66 -2.35 20.69
C VAL A 420 18.60 -3.21 20.02
N ASP A 421 17.31 -2.98 20.30
CA ASP A 421 16.21 -3.77 19.75
C ASP A 421 16.15 -3.66 18.21
N ILE A 422 16.27 -2.45 17.65
CA ILE A 422 16.27 -2.22 16.19
C ILE A 422 17.42 -2.98 15.52
N LEU A 423 18.64 -2.80 16.03
CA LEU A 423 19.84 -3.38 15.44
C LEU A 423 19.87 -4.91 15.64
N SER A 424 19.51 -5.42 16.81
CA SER A 424 19.42 -6.87 17.06
C SER A 424 18.42 -7.55 16.11
N ASN A 425 17.24 -6.95 15.91
CA ASN A 425 16.27 -7.46 14.94
C ASN A 425 16.80 -7.40 13.50
N PHE A 426 17.58 -6.37 13.16
CA PHE A 426 18.21 -6.26 11.85
C PHE A 426 19.26 -7.36 11.63
N TYR A 427 20.17 -7.55 12.59
CA TYR A 427 21.26 -8.54 12.50
C TYR A 427 20.77 -9.99 12.44
N LYS A 428 19.54 -10.29 12.90
CA LYS A 428 18.96 -11.64 12.82
C LYS A 428 18.96 -12.21 11.40
N ASP A 429 18.63 -11.36 10.43
CA ASP A 429 18.40 -11.76 9.03
C ASP A 429 19.43 -11.15 8.06
N TYR A 430 20.42 -10.43 8.60
CA TYR A 430 21.46 -9.75 7.82
C TYR A 430 22.64 -10.67 7.52
N ASP A 431 23.17 -10.56 6.31
CA ASP A 431 24.39 -11.24 5.87
C ASP A 431 25.37 -10.20 5.29
N GLY A 432 26.41 -9.89 6.07
CA GLY A 432 27.39 -8.87 5.70
C GLY A 432 28.32 -9.26 4.55
N GLU A 433 28.43 -10.54 4.19
CA GLU A 433 29.16 -10.95 2.98
C GLU A 433 28.29 -10.76 1.74
N LEU A 434 27.03 -11.16 1.81
CA LEU A 434 26.07 -10.95 0.72
C LEU A 434 25.86 -9.45 0.46
N ASP A 435 25.65 -8.67 1.51
CA ASP A 435 25.40 -7.23 1.36
C ASP A 435 26.64 -6.45 0.90
N ALA A 436 27.86 -6.93 1.17
CA ALA A 436 29.06 -6.34 0.57
C ALA A 436 28.99 -6.38 -0.97
N LYS A 437 28.39 -7.44 -1.55
CA LYS A 437 28.17 -7.58 -3.00
C LYS A 437 27.09 -6.63 -3.49
N VAL A 438 25.99 -6.50 -2.75
CA VAL A 438 24.92 -5.55 -3.07
C VAL A 438 25.47 -4.12 -3.04
N THR A 439 26.09 -3.73 -1.92
CA THR A 439 26.73 -2.43 -1.68
C THR A 439 27.70 -2.07 -2.81
N ALA A 440 28.60 -3.00 -3.20
CA ALA A 440 29.54 -2.77 -4.28
C ALA A 440 28.87 -2.37 -5.61
N LYS A 441 27.81 -3.08 -5.99
CA LYS A 441 27.09 -2.86 -7.25
C LYS A 441 26.24 -1.59 -7.20
N VAL A 442 25.52 -1.33 -6.10
CA VAL A 442 24.69 -0.13 -5.99
C VAL A 442 25.50 1.15 -5.85
N LEU A 443 26.71 1.11 -5.26
CA LEU A 443 27.63 2.26 -5.25
C LEU A 443 28.14 2.60 -6.66
N ALA A 444 28.41 1.60 -7.49
CA ALA A 444 28.75 1.82 -8.90
C ALA A 444 27.60 2.45 -9.67
N LEU A 445 26.38 1.93 -9.48
CA LEU A 445 25.19 2.51 -10.08
C LEU A 445 24.98 3.97 -9.62
N TYR A 446 25.16 4.25 -8.32
CA TYR A 446 25.05 5.61 -7.77
C TYR A 446 26.05 6.57 -8.43
N GLN A 447 27.31 6.14 -8.56
CA GLN A 447 28.37 6.96 -9.16
C GLN A 447 28.09 7.24 -10.64
N GLN A 448 27.65 6.24 -11.40
CA GLN A 448 27.46 6.33 -12.84
C GLN A 448 26.26 7.18 -13.25
N ASN A 449 25.22 7.24 -12.41
CA ASN A 449 23.94 7.88 -12.75
C ASN A 449 23.70 9.22 -12.04
N ASN A 450 24.72 9.78 -11.39
CA ASN A 450 24.61 11.06 -10.70
C ASN A 450 25.70 12.04 -11.13
N ASN A 451 25.37 13.33 -11.09
CA ASN A 451 26.36 14.37 -11.34
C ASN A 451 27.45 14.32 -10.26
N ALA A 452 28.71 14.40 -10.69
CA ALA A 452 29.88 14.43 -9.81
C ALA A 452 29.80 15.52 -8.73
N SER A 453 29.10 16.65 -8.98
CA SER A 453 28.90 17.72 -7.99
C SER A 453 28.04 17.30 -6.80
N TYR A 454 27.25 16.23 -6.91
CA TYR A 454 26.41 15.71 -5.83
C TYR A 454 27.11 14.60 -5.03
N LEU A 455 28.23 14.09 -5.53
CA LEU A 455 28.94 12.96 -4.95
C LEU A 455 30.02 13.41 -3.96
N PRO A 456 30.34 12.60 -2.95
CA PRO A 456 31.45 12.87 -2.06
C PRO A 456 32.79 13.01 -2.80
N ALA A 457 33.77 13.66 -2.15
CA ALA A 457 35.13 13.70 -2.69
C ALA A 457 35.69 12.28 -2.88
N LYS A 458 36.42 12.06 -3.97
CA LYS A 458 37.01 10.75 -4.35
C LYS A 458 36.00 9.63 -4.66
N PHE A 459 34.71 9.92 -4.77
CA PHE A 459 33.69 8.91 -5.04
C PHE A 459 33.81 8.25 -6.44
N ASN A 460 34.60 8.84 -7.35
CA ASN A 460 34.98 8.22 -8.64
C ASN A 460 35.64 6.84 -8.48
N ALA A 461 36.21 6.54 -7.31
CA ALA A 461 36.74 5.23 -6.96
C ALA A 461 35.69 4.11 -7.05
N TYR A 462 34.40 4.44 -6.93
CA TYR A 462 33.30 3.47 -6.96
C TYR A 462 32.70 3.24 -8.36
N SER A 463 33.27 3.79 -9.43
CA SER A 463 32.71 3.72 -10.80
C SER A 463 32.60 2.33 -11.42
N ASP A 464 33.26 1.31 -10.85
CA ASP A 464 33.33 -0.04 -11.41
C ASP A 464 32.88 -1.07 -10.37
N ALA A 465 31.76 -1.74 -10.65
CA ALA A 465 31.18 -2.73 -9.75
C ALA A 465 32.15 -3.90 -9.45
N ASN A 466 32.94 -4.35 -10.43
CA ASN A 466 33.85 -5.48 -10.24
C ASN A 466 35.02 -5.11 -9.34
N LYS A 467 35.56 -3.90 -9.47
CA LYS A 467 36.58 -3.38 -8.53
C LYS A 467 36.01 -3.20 -7.14
N ASN A 468 34.77 -2.70 -7.05
CA ASN A 468 34.08 -2.51 -5.77
C ASN A 468 33.83 -3.82 -5.03
N LEU A 469 33.57 -4.94 -5.72
CA LEU A 469 33.31 -6.23 -5.08
C LEU A 469 34.46 -6.64 -4.15
N ALA A 470 35.70 -6.57 -4.65
CA ALA A 470 36.87 -6.93 -3.86
C ALA A 470 37.11 -5.97 -2.69
N SER A 471 36.96 -4.66 -2.91
CA SER A 471 37.19 -3.66 -1.86
C SER A 471 36.11 -3.72 -0.78
N MET A 472 34.83 -3.81 -1.15
CA MET A 472 33.72 -3.93 -0.19
C MET A 472 33.82 -5.19 0.66
N GLU A 473 34.25 -6.31 0.09
CA GLU A 473 34.46 -7.53 0.87
C GLU A 473 35.59 -7.37 1.90
N ILE A 474 36.71 -6.72 1.53
CA ILE A 474 37.81 -6.41 2.46
C ILE A 474 37.34 -5.47 3.58
N LEU A 475 36.57 -4.44 3.25
CA LEU A 475 36.04 -3.49 4.23
C LEU A 475 35.01 -4.17 5.15
N SER A 476 34.12 -4.98 4.59
CA SER A 476 33.11 -5.77 5.32
C SER A 476 33.78 -6.63 6.39
N LYS A 477 34.81 -7.41 6.05
CA LYS A 477 35.54 -8.24 7.05
C LYS A 477 36.09 -7.48 8.26
N LYS A 478 36.38 -6.18 8.12
CA LYS A 478 36.95 -5.35 9.19
C LYS A 478 35.90 -4.50 9.92
N SER A 479 34.68 -4.39 9.39
CA SER A 479 33.68 -3.45 9.86
C SER A 479 32.85 -4.00 11.01
N ILE A 480 32.74 -3.23 12.09
CA ILE A 480 31.80 -3.47 13.19
C ILE A 480 30.36 -3.41 12.68
N ILE A 481 30.07 -2.48 11.75
CA ILE A 481 28.73 -2.27 11.17
C ILE A 481 28.28 -3.47 10.33
N SER A 482 29.19 -4.10 9.58
CA SER A 482 28.84 -5.36 8.88
C SER A 482 28.62 -6.55 9.84
N GLY A 483 28.93 -6.38 11.12
CA GLY A 483 28.94 -7.43 12.12
C GLY A 483 30.10 -8.43 11.99
N ARG A 484 30.99 -8.28 11.00
CA ARG A 484 32.13 -9.19 10.79
C ARG A 484 33.41 -8.72 11.52
N GLY A 485 33.54 -7.41 11.72
CA GLY A 485 34.56 -6.80 12.54
C GLY A 485 34.29 -6.98 14.03
N LYS A 486 35.35 -6.90 14.85
CA LYS A 486 35.28 -7.09 16.31
C LYS A 486 35.62 -5.81 17.06
N LEU A 487 34.91 -5.56 18.14
CA LEU A 487 35.29 -4.61 19.19
C LEU A 487 35.44 -5.38 20.50
N ASN A 488 36.65 -5.34 21.10
CA ASN A 488 36.98 -6.07 22.33
C ASN A 488 36.56 -7.55 22.30
N GLY A 489 36.84 -8.23 21.17
CA GLY A 489 36.55 -9.65 20.96
C GLY A 489 35.10 -9.96 20.59
N LYS A 490 34.19 -8.98 20.63
CA LYS A 490 32.75 -9.12 20.37
C LYS A 490 32.40 -8.65 18.95
N THR A 491 31.40 -9.27 18.35
CA THR A 491 30.75 -8.85 17.10
C THR A 491 29.32 -8.39 17.37
N ALA A 492 28.72 -7.67 16.41
CA ALA A 492 27.32 -7.27 16.51
C ALA A 492 26.35 -8.46 16.61
N TYR A 493 26.72 -9.63 16.07
CA TYR A 493 25.94 -10.86 16.20
C TYR A 493 26.07 -11.52 17.58
N THR A 494 27.19 -11.33 18.28
CA THR A 494 27.46 -12.02 19.55
C THR A 494 27.09 -11.20 20.78
N ASP A 495 27.33 -9.88 20.77
CA ASP A 495 27.03 -9.01 21.92
C ASP A 495 26.94 -7.54 21.49
N LEU A 496 25.82 -7.19 20.85
CA LEU A 496 25.55 -5.82 20.40
C LEU A 496 25.47 -4.84 21.56
N ALA A 497 24.78 -5.19 22.65
CA ALA A 497 24.61 -4.31 23.80
C ALA A 497 25.97 -4.00 24.45
N GLY A 498 26.85 -5.00 24.57
CA GLY A 498 28.22 -4.80 25.02
C GLY A 498 29.04 -3.91 24.10
N ILE A 499 28.87 -4.02 22.77
CA ILE A 499 29.52 -3.13 21.80
C ILE A 499 29.05 -1.68 21.99
N LEU A 500 27.74 -1.42 22.04
CA LEU A 500 27.21 -0.07 22.16
C LEU A 500 27.55 0.62 23.50
N ASN A 501 27.73 -0.19 24.55
CA ASN A 501 28.13 0.26 25.89
C ASN A 501 29.65 0.43 26.05
N ASP A 502 30.46 -0.06 25.11
CA ASP A 502 31.90 0.00 25.25
C ASP A 502 32.39 1.46 25.27
N PRO A 503 33.25 1.86 26.22
CA PRO A 503 33.78 3.22 26.27
C PRO A 503 34.53 3.63 25.00
N LYS A 504 35.12 2.66 24.27
CA LYS A 504 35.84 2.91 23.01
C LYS A 504 34.91 2.94 21.79
N PHE A 505 33.65 2.54 21.93
CA PHE A 505 32.72 2.37 20.81
C PHE A 505 32.65 3.60 19.91
N VAL A 506 32.38 4.78 20.47
CA VAL A 506 32.22 6.02 19.68
C VAL A 506 33.49 6.36 18.89
N ALA A 507 34.66 6.19 19.52
CA ALA A 507 35.94 6.46 18.89
C ALA A 507 36.27 5.45 17.77
N GLU A 508 35.91 4.18 17.95
CA GLU A 508 36.19 3.12 16.97
C GLU A 508 35.17 3.07 15.83
N ILE A 509 33.88 3.26 16.11
CA ILE A 509 32.83 3.25 15.07
C ILE A 509 33.00 4.42 14.10
N LYS A 510 33.46 5.58 14.55
CA LYS A 510 33.77 6.74 13.68
C LYS A 510 34.94 6.47 12.72
N LYS A 511 35.78 5.47 13.00
CA LYS A 511 36.85 5.00 12.11
C LYS A 511 36.41 3.86 11.20
N ASP A 512 35.21 3.30 11.41
CA ASP A 512 34.68 2.22 10.59
C ASP A 512 34.50 2.72 9.15
N PRO A 513 34.99 1.96 8.15
CA PRO A 513 34.92 2.41 6.76
C PRO A 513 33.48 2.66 6.27
N PHE A 514 32.49 1.92 6.75
CA PHE A 514 31.10 2.15 6.35
C PHE A 514 30.45 3.31 7.09
N TYR A 515 30.91 3.63 8.31
CA TYR A 515 30.50 4.85 9.01
C TYR A 515 30.98 6.08 8.22
N ILE A 516 32.26 6.09 7.84
CA ILE A 516 32.86 7.19 7.07
C ILE A 516 32.14 7.32 5.72
N LEU A 517 31.97 6.22 4.98
CA LEU A 517 31.30 6.23 3.68
C LEU A 517 29.85 6.73 3.78
N ALA A 518 29.06 6.23 4.73
CA ALA A 518 27.67 6.65 4.90
C ALA A 518 27.58 8.12 5.34
N ASN A 519 28.48 8.58 6.22
CA ASN A 519 28.52 9.96 6.67
C ASN A 519 28.94 10.92 5.53
N ASP A 520 29.89 10.53 4.70
CA ASP A 520 30.31 11.31 3.52
C ASP A 520 29.18 11.41 2.50
N LEU A 521 28.46 10.31 2.24
CA LEU A 521 27.26 10.28 1.41
C LEU A 521 26.16 11.20 1.98
N LYS A 522 25.82 11.05 3.26
CA LYS A 522 24.83 11.88 3.97
C LYS A 522 25.21 13.35 3.87
N LYS A 523 26.46 13.71 4.18
CA LYS A 523 26.94 15.09 4.13
C LYS A 523 26.85 15.69 2.72
N SER A 524 27.29 14.96 1.69
CA SER A 524 27.22 15.44 0.30
C SER A 524 25.77 15.64 -0.14
N TYR A 525 24.89 14.67 0.15
CA TYR A 525 23.46 14.76 -0.15
C TYR A 525 22.81 15.97 0.54
N MET A 526 23.00 16.12 1.85
CA MET A 526 22.41 17.24 2.62
C MET A 526 22.92 18.60 2.14
N THR A 527 24.20 18.70 1.77
CA THR A 527 24.82 19.97 1.34
C THR A 527 24.40 20.37 -0.08
N ASN A 528 24.39 19.40 -1.00
CA ASN A 528 24.33 19.69 -2.43
C ASN A 528 22.96 19.43 -3.06
N VAL A 529 22.08 18.68 -2.39
CA VAL A 529 20.84 18.16 -2.97
C VAL A 529 19.62 18.45 -2.10
N ASP A 530 19.61 18.00 -0.85
CA ASP A 530 18.42 18.01 0.00
C ASP A 530 17.75 19.39 0.09
N GLY A 531 18.52 20.42 0.47
CA GLY A 531 17.99 21.79 0.57
C GLY A 531 17.43 22.32 -0.75
N LYS A 532 18.09 22.05 -1.89
CA LYS A 532 17.60 22.48 -3.21
C LYS A 532 16.35 21.72 -3.64
N TYR A 533 16.31 20.42 -3.41
CA TYR A 533 15.14 19.59 -3.70
C TYR A 533 13.92 20.10 -2.92
N ASN A 534 14.07 20.32 -1.61
CA ASN A 534 13.01 20.80 -0.73
C ASN A 534 12.59 22.24 -1.09
N ASP A 535 13.53 23.15 -1.35
CA ASP A 535 13.22 24.54 -1.79
C ASP A 535 12.34 24.59 -3.06
N TYR A 536 12.54 23.65 -4.00
CA TYR A 536 11.69 23.54 -5.18
C TYR A 536 10.38 22.83 -4.86
N GLN A 537 10.41 21.80 -4.01
CA GLN A 537 9.21 21.04 -3.64
C GLN A 537 8.19 21.94 -2.95
N ASP A 538 8.62 22.79 -2.00
CA ASP A 538 7.75 23.71 -1.29
C ASP A 538 7.01 24.64 -2.28
N LYS A 539 7.72 25.19 -3.27
CA LYS A 539 7.14 26.03 -4.32
C LYS A 539 6.18 25.26 -5.24
N ILE A 540 6.52 24.02 -5.56
CA ILE A 540 5.66 23.12 -6.34
C ILE A 540 4.37 22.84 -5.57
N ASP A 541 4.44 22.58 -4.26
CA ASP A 541 3.28 22.27 -3.43
C ASP A 541 2.29 23.44 -3.33
N VAL A 542 2.80 24.69 -3.21
CA VAL A 542 2.00 25.92 -3.31
C VAL A 542 1.24 25.99 -4.64
N LEU A 543 1.97 25.79 -5.73
CA LEU A 543 1.39 25.91 -7.06
C LEU A 543 0.47 24.74 -7.38
N GLN A 544 0.73 23.56 -6.83
CA GLN A 544 -0.16 22.41 -6.95
C GLN A 544 -1.49 22.67 -6.21
N LYS A 545 -1.46 23.28 -5.03
CA LYS A 545 -2.68 23.75 -4.34
C LYS A 545 -3.45 24.76 -5.20
N THR A 546 -2.75 25.71 -5.80
CA THR A 546 -3.33 26.72 -6.70
C THR A 546 -3.92 26.09 -7.97
N TYR A 547 -3.18 25.18 -8.61
CA TYR A 547 -3.59 24.45 -9.79
C TYR A 547 -4.84 23.61 -9.51
N MET A 548 -4.88 22.91 -8.37
CA MET A 548 -6.07 22.15 -7.95
C MET A 548 -7.29 23.06 -7.80
N ALA A 549 -7.14 24.25 -7.21
CA ALA A 549 -8.23 25.22 -7.10
C ALA A 549 -8.71 25.68 -8.49
N GLN A 550 -7.77 25.98 -9.40
CA GLN A 550 -8.09 26.35 -10.78
C GLN A 550 -8.78 25.22 -11.55
N LEU A 551 -8.38 23.96 -11.36
CA LEU A 551 -9.04 22.78 -11.94
C LEU A 551 -10.52 22.73 -11.54
N MET A 552 -10.81 22.78 -10.23
CA MET A 552 -12.18 22.75 -9.69
C MET A 552 -13.00 24.00 -10.06
N ALA A 553 -12.33 25.15 -10.24
CA ALA A 553 -12.98 26.39 -10.67
C ALA A 553 -13.35 26.37 -12.16
N THR A 554 -12.57 25.70 -13.01
CA THR A 554 -12.67 25.78 -14.47
C THR A 554 -13.48 24.63 -15.07
N ASP A 555 -13.29 23.40 -14.61
CA ASP A 555 -14.06 22.24 -15.09
C ASP A 555 -15.27 21.97 -14.19
N LYS A 556 -16.38 22.65 -14.47
CA LYS A 556 -17.62 22.49 -13.70
C LYS A 556 -18.42 21.23 -14.05
N ASP A 557 -18.12 20.62 -15.19
CA ASP A 557 -18.81 19.42 -15.67
C ASP A 557 -18.26 18.15 -15.00
N ARG A 558 -16.96 18.14 -14.69
CA ARG A 558 -16.32 17.05 -13.96
C ARG A 558 -16.65 17.09 -12.47
N LYS A 559 -17.03 15.94 -11.93
CA LYS A 559 -17.05 15.70 -10.47
C LYS A 559 -15.65 15.31 -10.02
N PHE A 560 -15.06 16.15 -9.17
CA PHE A 560 -13.76 15.88 -8.56
C PHE A 560 -13.93 15.03 -7.30
N PHE A 561 -12.99 14.11 -7.09
CA PHE A 561 -12.83 13.34 -5.86
C PHE A 561 -11.44 13.63 -5.27
N PRO A 562 -11.25 13.64 -3.96
CA PRO A 562 -9.94 13.98 -3.42
C PRO A 562 -8.95 12.82 -3.58
N ASP A 563 -7.66 13.14 -3.73
CA ASP A 563 -6.61 12.13 -3.63
C ASP A 563 -6.70 11.35 -2.32
N ALA A 564 -6.32 10.08 -2.36
CA ALA A 564 -6.27 9.22 -1.18
C ALA A 564 -5.26 9.75 -0.15
N ASN A 565 -5.61 9.61 1.13
CA ASN A 565 -4.82 10.09 2.27
C ASN A 565 -5.04 9.25 3.54
N SER A 566 -5.22 7.94 3.38
CA SER A 566 -5.52 6.97 4.44
C SER A 566 -6.81 7.26 5.22
N THR A 567 -7.82 7.79 4.53
CA THR A 567 -9.16 8.03 5.07
C THR A 567 -10.18 7.14 4.39
N LEU A 568 -11.34 6.96 5.02
CA LEU A 568 -12.41 6.11 4.51
C LEU A 568 -13.01 6.68 3.21
N ARG A 569 -13.03 5.88 2.13
CA ARG A 569 -13.52 6.22 0.78
C ARG A 569 -14.38 5.13 0.17
N VAL A 570 -15.26 5.53 -0.74
CA VAL A 570 -16.02 4.64 -1.62
C VAL A 570 -15.50 4.78 -3.05
N ALA A 571 -15.24 3.67 -3.73
CA ALA A 571 -15.09 3.63 -5.18
C ALA A 571 -16.13 2.66 -5.77
N TYR A 572 -16.49 2.81 -7.04
CA TYR A 572 -17.52 1.97 -7.65
C TYR A 572 -17.23 1.71 -9.12
N GLY A 573 -17.88 0.68 -9.66
CA GLY A 573 -17.62 0.19 -10.99
C GLY A 573 -18.48 -1.02 -11.30
N GLN A 574 -17.97 -1.88 -12.16
CA GLN A 574 -18.65 -3.12 -12.54
C GLN A 574 -17.66 -4.28 -12.66
N VAL A 575 -18.15 -5.50 -12.46
CA VAL A 575 -17.42 -6.74 -12.75
C VAL A 575 -17.00 -6.73 -14.22
N LYS A 576 -15.70 -6.86 -14.51
CA LYS A 576 -15.20 -6.73 -15.89
C LYS A 576 -13.81 -7.32 -16.09
N GLY A 577 -13.64 -8.04 -17.20
CA GLY A 577 -12.32 -8.52 -17.64
C GLY A 577 -11.44 -7.41 -18.22
N SER A 578 -10.31 -7.76 -18.83
CA SER A 578 -9.39 -6.80 -19.43
C SER A 578 -8.73 -7.33 -20.70
N ASN A 579 -8.24 -6.41 -21.54
CA ASN A 579 -7.49 -6.73 -22.76
C ASN A 579 -6.08 -6.14 -22.58
N PRO A 580 -5.14 -6.87 -21.97
CA PRO A 580 -3.83 -6.34 -21.65
C PRO A 580 -3.04 -5.98 -22.91
N ARG A 581 -3.17 -6.74 -24.01
CA ARG A 581 -2.43 -6.52 -25.25
C ARG A 581 -3.17 -7.15 -26.42
N ASP A 582 -2.69 -6.87 -27.63
CA ASP A 582 -3.28 -7.42 -28.85
C ASP A 582 -3.41 -8.96 -28.78
N ALA A 583 -4.55 -9.45 -29.28
CA ALA A 583 -4.96 -10.86 -29.25
C ALA A 583 -5.04 -11.55 -27.87
N VAL A 584 -4.87 -10.83 -26.76
CA VAL A 584 -5.00 -11.39 -25.40
C VAL A 584 -6.22 -10.80 -24.71
N ASN A 585 -7.14 -11.68 -24.30
CA ASN A 585 -8.30 -11.34 -23.47
C ASN A 585 -8.22 -12.08 -22.15
N TYR A 586 -8.36 -11.35 -21.05
CA TYR A 586 -8.56 -11.92 -19.73
C TYR A 586 -10.02 -11.80 -19.34
N GLY A 587 -10.63 -12.95 -19.01
CA GLY A 587 -11.96 -12.99 -18.38
C GLY A 587 -11.96 -12.30 -17.00
N TYR A 588 -13.16 -12.07 -16.46
CA TYR A 588 -13.32 -11.40 -15.18
C TYR A 588 -13.17 -12.32 -13.97
N GLN A 589 -13.21 -13.65 -14.13
CA GLN A 589 -13.24 -14.64 -13.05
C GLN A 589 -12.23 -15.76 -13.29
N THR A 590 -11.60 -16.24 -12.23
CA THR A 590 -10.75 -17.44 -12.21
C THR A 590 -11.37 -18.52 -11.34
N THR A 591 -10.90 -19.77 -11.47
CA THR A 591 -11.47 -20.92 -10.77
C THR A 591 -10.39 -21.78 -10.11
N LEU A 592 -10.82 -22.71 -9.27
CA LEU A 592 -9.92 -23.64 -8.58
C LEU A 592 -9.14 -24.53 -9.56
N SER A 593 -9.68 -24.79 -10.75
CA SER A 593 -8.93 -25.45 -11.83
C SER A 593 -7.64 -24.70 -12.20
N GLY A 594 -7.65 -23.37 -12.23
CA GLY A 594 -6.46 -22.56 -12.49
C GLY A 594 -5.40 -22.60 -11.38
N VAL A 595 -5.77 -22.94 -10.15
CA VAL A 595 -4.79 -23.27 -9.09
C VAL A 595 -4.03 -24.55 -9.47
N MET A 596 -4.75 -25.56 -9.96
CA MET A 596 -4.16 -26.85 -10.33
C MET A 596 -3.35 -26.79 -11.63
N GLU A 597 -3.68 -25.88 -12.56
CA GLU A 597 -2.85 -25.59 -13.73
C GLU A 597 -1.49 -25.00 -13.35
N LYS A 598 -1.43 -24.23 -12.25
CA LYS A 598 -0.20 -23.62 -11.75
C LYS A 598 0.56 -24.49 -10.74
N TYR A 599 -0.04 -25.57 -10.25
CA TYR A 599 0.53 -26.38 -9.16
C TYR A 599 1.89 -26.97 -9.53
N VAL A 600 2.89 -26.77 -8.66
CA VAL A 600 4.21 -27.40 -8.74
C VAL A 600 4.54 -28.02 -7.37
N PRO A 601 4.66 -29.36 -7.26
CA PRO A 601 4.90 -30.04 -5.99
C PRO A 601 6.13 -29.51 -5.25
N GLY A 602 5.95 -29.05 -4.01
CA GLY A 602 7.03 -28.55 -3.16
C GLY A 602 7.65 -27.23 -3.59
N ASP A 603 7.08 -26.55 -4.59
CA ASP A 603 7.50 -25.20 -4.95
C ASP A 603 7.08 -24.18 -3.87
N TYR A 604 7.96 -23.22 -3.60
CA TYR A 604 7.72 -22.23 -2.55
C TYR A 604 6.51 -21.31 -2.82
N GLU A 605 6.21 -21.04 -4.09
CA GLU A 605 5.12 -20.15 -4.49
C GLU A 605 3.88 -20.93 -4.95
N PHE A 606 4.11 -22.08 -5.61
CA PHE A 606 3.08 -22.82 -6.34
C PHE A 606 2.77 -24.22 -5.81
N ASP A 607 3.21 -24.59 -4.59
CA ASP A 607 2.71 -25.79 -3.93
C ASP A 607 1.25 -25.63 -3.47
N VAL A 608 0.51 -26.73 -3.41
CA VAL A 608 -0.92 -26.76 -3.04
C VAL A 608 -1.12 -27.76 -1.92
N PRO A 609 -1.83 -27.41 -0.82
CA PRO A 609 -2.08 -28.35 0.26
C PRO A 609 -2.82 -29.60 -0.20
N LYS A 610 -2.39 -30.76 0.32
CA LYS A 610 -3.01 -32.05 -0.01
C LYS A 610 -4.52 -32.06 0.13
N LYS A 611 -5.07 -31.48 1.21
CA LYS A 611 -6.52 -31.42 1.42
C LYS A 611 -7.24 -30.63 0.31
N LEU A 612 -6.65 -29.55 -0.21
CA LEU A 612 -7.25 -28.79 -1.30
C LEU A 612 -7.21 -29.56 -2.62
N MET A 613 -6.13 -30.31 -2.88
CA MET A 613 -6.06 -31.24 -4.02
C MET A 613 -7.11 -32.35 -3.93
N ASP A 614 -7.29 -32.94 -2.74
CA ASP A 614 -8.28 -34.00 -2.53
C ASP A 614 -9.72 -33.48 -2.76
N LEU A 615 -10.05 -32.27 -2.26
CA LEU A 615 -11.33 -31.61 -2.53
C LEU A 615 -11.54 -31.33 -4.03
N TYR A 616 -10.49 -30.89 -4.73
CA TYR A 616 -10.54 -30.64 -6.17
C TYR A 616 -10.78 -31.93 -6.97
N ASN A 617 -10.04 -32.99 -6.67
CA ASN A 617 -10.15 -34.28 -7.37
C ASN A 617 -11.50 -34.94 -7.15
N ALA A 618 -12.04 -34.85 -5.93
CA ALA A 618 -13.37 -35.35 -5.60
C ALA A 618 -14.52 -34.44 -6.09
N LYS A 619 -14.21 -33.24 -6.58
CA LYS A 619 -15.19 -32.19 -6.89
C LYS A 619 -16.16 -31.90 -5.73
N ASP A 620 -15.67 -32.00 -4.48
CA ASP A 620 -16.47 -31.78 -3.27
C ASP A 620 -16.65 -30.27 -2.97
N TYR A 621 -17.32 -29.59 -3.90
CA TYR A 621 -17.50 -28.13 -3.87
C TYR A 621 -18.79 -27.69 -3.18
N GLY A 622 -19.73 -28.62 -2.96
CA GLY A 622 -21.02 -28.33 -2.33
C GLY A 622 -21.78 -27.18 -3.02
N ILE A 623 -22.21 -26.20 -2.21
CA ILE A 623 -22.98 -25.03 -2.66
C ILE A 623 -22.09 -23.87 -3.14
N TYR A 624 -20.76 -24.03 -3.11
CA TYR A 624 -19.80 -22.97 -3.44
C TYR A 624 -19.40 -22.95 -4.93
N LYS A 625 -19.88 -23.92 -5.71
CA LYS A 625 -19.70 -23.90 -7.16
C LYS A 625 -20.54 -22.80 -7.83
N ASP A 626 -20.10 -22.32 -8.97
CA ASP A 626 -20.89 -21.48 -9.86
C ASP A 626 -21.74 -22.32 -10.83
N ALA A 627 -22.47 -21.63 -11.72
CA ALA A 627 -23.27 -22.27 -12.75
C ALA A 627 -22.48 -23.20 -13.71
N THR A 628 -21.15 -23.05 -13.82
CA THR A 628 -20.30 -23.94 -14.63
C THR A 628 -19.93 -25.24 -13.88
N GLY A 629 -20.17 -25.28 -12.57
CA GLY A 629 -19.83 -26.42 -11.72
C GLY A 629 -18.44 -26.32 -11.07
N GLU A 630 -17.70 -25.24 -11.30
CA GLU A 630 -16.39 -24.96 -10.71
C GLU A 630 -16.49 -24.01 -9.51
N VAL A 631 -15.47 -23.98 -8.65
CA VAL A 631 -15.38 -23.00 -7.54
C VAL A 631 -14.68 -21.74 -8.05
N PRO A 632 -15.36 -20.56 -8.08
CA PRO A 632 -14.70 -19.30 -8.37
C PRO A 632 -13.67 -18.97 -7.30
N VAL A 633 -12.48 -18.52 -7.69
CA VAL A 633 -11.38 -18.18 -6.76
C VAL A 633 -11.26 -16.67 -6.64
N ASN A 634 -10.98 -15.99 -7.74
CA ASN A 634 -10.86 -14.53 -7.77
C ASN A 634 -11.69 -13.94 -8.91
N PHE A 635 -11.97 -12.65 -8.80
CA PHE A 635 -12.57 -11.89 -9.90
C PHE A 635 -12.04 -10.45 -9.94
N THR A 636 -12.32 -9.76 -11.04
CA THR A 636 -11.92 -8.38 -11.28
C THR A 636 -13.10 -7.45 -11.55
N ALA A 637 -12.93 -6.19 -11.19
CA ALA A 637 -13.89 -5.13 -11.46
C ALA A 637 -13.18 -3.80 -11.74
N THR A 638 -13.93 -2.82 -12.25
CA THR A 638 -13.40 -1.50 -12.62
C THR A 638 -13.37 -0.51 -11.45
N ASN A 639 -13.36 -0.97 -10.20
CA ASN A 639 -13.31 -0.07 -9.05
C ASN A 639 -11.90 0.53 -8.94
N HIS A 640 -11.82 1.82 -8.60
CA HIS A 640 -10.54 2.49 -8.41
C HIS A 640 -9.97 2.22 -7.00
N THR A 641 -8.86 1.49 -6.91
CA THR A 641 -8.19 1.14 -5.64
C THR A 641 -6.72 1.50 -5.65
N THR A 642 -6.12 1.53 -4.45
CA THR A 642 -4.67 1.62 -4.24
C THR A 642 -4.26 0.87 -2.96
N GLY A 643 -2.98 0.90 -2.59
CA GLY A 643 -2.51 0.36 -1.30
C GLY A 643 -3.32 0.97 -0.14
N GLY A 644 -3.71 0.14 0.83
CA GLY A 644 -4.67 0.51 1.88
C GLY A 644 -6.10 0.00 1.62
N ASN A 645 -6.48 -0.26 0.36
CA ASN A 645 -7.70 -1.00 0.03
C ASN A 645 -7.58 -2.52 0.23
N SER A 646 -6.41 -3.03 0.62
CA SER A 646 -6.26 -4.42 1.03
C SER A 646 -7.25 -4.74 2.16
N GLY A 647 -8.06 -5.77 1.96
CA GLY A 647 -9.11 -6.20 2.87
C GLY A 647 -10.33 -5.29 2.81
N SER A 648 -10.56 -4.58 1.70
CA SER A 648 -11.80 -3.81 1.54
C SER A 648 -12.93 -4.71 1.04
N PRO A 649 -14.15 -4.60 1.61
CA PRO A 649 -15.32 -5.29 1.12
C PRO A 649 -15.71 -4.74 -0.25
N THR A 650 -15.92 -5.63 -1.20
CA THR A 650 -16.62 -5.33 -2.46
C THR A 650 -18.05 -5.83 -2.36
N LEU A 651 -18.97 -4.90 -2.62
CA LEU A 651 -20.40 -5.05 -2.37
C LEU A 651 -21.19 -5.01 -3.67
N ASP A 652 -22.25 -5.81 -3.74
CA ASP A 652 -23.19 -5.81 -4.86
C ASP A 652 -24.14 -4.60 -4.82
N ALA A 653 -25.03 -4.51 -5.81
CA ALA A 653 -26.04 -3.46 -5.91
C ALA A 653 -26.99 -3.33 -4.70
N LYS A 654 -27.06 -4.34 -3.83
CA LYS A 654 -27.90 -4.40 -2.63
C LYS A 654 -27.08 -4.28 -1.33
N GLY A 655 -25.76 -4.10 -1.41
CA GLY A 655 -24.89 -3.99 -0.25
C GLY A 655 -24.47 -5.34 0.37
N ASN A 656 -24.61 -6.46 -0.36
CA ASN A 656 -24.10 -7.76 0.11
C ASN A 656 -22.63 -7.92 -0.27
N LEU A 657 -21.82 -8.50 0.61
CA LEU A 657 -20.43 -8.83 0.35
C LEU A 657 -20.35 -9.89 -0.76
N ILE A 658 -19.63 -9.56 -1.83
CA ILE A 658 -19.38 -10.46 -2.97
C ILE A 658 -17.90 -10.73 -3.22
N GLY A 659 -17.01 -9.94 -2.63
CA GLY A 659 -15.58 -10.20 -2.70
C GLY A 659 -14.75 -9.38 -1.72
N LEU A 660 -13.53 -9.82 -1.50
CA LEU A 660 -12.53 -9.19 -0.63
C LEU A 660 -11.38 -8.69 -1.49
N ASN A 661 -11.22 -7.37 -1.60
CA ASN A 661 -10.16 -6.78 -2.42
C ASN A 661 -8.78 -7.05 -1.83
N PHE A 662 -7.79 -7.36 -2.69
CA PHE A 662 -6.42 -7.60 -2.22
C PHE A 662 -5.33 -7.07 -3.15
N ASP A 663 -5.63 -6.82 -4.43
CA ASP A 663 -4.59 -6.40 -5.37
C ASP A 663 -5.14 -5.60 -6.56
N ARG A 664 -4.27 -5.21 -7.50
CA ARG A 664 -4.57 -4.57 -8.78
C ARG A 664 -3.85 -5.30 -9.90
N GLN A 665 -4.45 -5.30 -11.09
CA GLN A 665 -3.78 -5.88 -12.26
C GLN A 665 -2.61 -5.01 -12.74
N TRP A 666 -1.65 -5.65 -13.42
CA TRP A 666 -0.37 -5.08 -13.82
C TRP A 666 -0.52 -3.79 -14.63
N GLU A 667 -1.34 -3.79 -15.68
CA GLU A 667 -1.57 -2.61 -16.52
C GLU A 667 -2.27 -1.46 -15.76
N GLY A 668 -2.83 -1.76 -14.59
CA GLY A 668 -3.54 -0.83 -13.73
C GLY A 668 -2.71 -0.28 -12.58
N THR A 669 -1.44 -0.66 -12.40
CA THR A 669 -0.62 -0.15 -11.28
C THR A 669 -0.34 1.35 -11.37
N MET A 670 -0.45 1.94 -12.58
CA MET A 670 -0.43 3.39 -12.81
C MET A 670 -1.62 4.16 -12.23
N SER A 671 -2.64 3.46 -11.70
CA SER A 671 -3.90 4.09 -11.32
C SER A 671 -3.74 5.13 -10.22
N ASP A 672 -2.63 5.15 -9.48
CA ASP A 672 -2.35 6.19 -8.47
C ASP A 672 -2.10 7.57 -9.09
N ILE A 673 -1.81 7.63 -10.39
CA ILE A 673 -1.50 8.87 -11.14
C ILE A 673 -2.50 9.07 -12.28
N ASN A 674 -2.88 7.98 -12.95
CA ASN A 674 -3.79 8.01 -14.08
C ASN A 674 -4.64 6.74 -14.10
N PHE A 675 -5.86 6.85 -13.57
CA PHE A 675 -6.87 5.83 -13.78
C PHE A 675 -7.31 5.75 -15.26
N ASP A 676 -7.28 4.55 -15.84
CA ASP A 676 -7.81 4.29 -17.18
C ASP A 676 -8.77 3.09 -17.13
N PRO A 677 -10.08 3.26 -17.35
CA PRO A 677 -11.05 2.17 -17.24
C PRO A 677 -10.80 1.01 -18.23
N ARG A 678 -9.94 1.19 -19.25
CA ARG A 678 -9.50 0.11 -20.13
C ARG A 678 -8.52 -0.84 -19.44
N PHE A 679 -7.70 -0.33 -18.52
CA PHE A 679 -6.55 -1.02 -17.93
C PHE A 679 -6.58 -1.11 -16.40
N SER A 680 -7.39 -0.33 -15.69
CA SER A 680 -7.43 -0.37 -14.23
C SER A 680 -8.46 -1.41 -13.78
N ARG A 681 -7.99 -2.48 -13.12
CA ARG A 681 -8.83 -3.47 -12.44
C ARG A 681 -8.34 -3.70 -11.04
N ASN A 682 -9.28 -3.74 -10.10
CA ASN A 682 -9.02 -4.27 -8.77
C ASN A 682 -9.27 -5.79 -8.77
N ILE A 683 -8.47 -6.54 -8.02
CA ILE A 683 -8.52 -8.01 -7.91
C ILE A 683 -9.07 -8.38 -6.54
N MET A 684 -10.04 -9.28 -6.51
CA MET A 684 -10.76 -9.68 -5.29
C MET A 684 -10.83 -11.19 -5.14
N VAL A 685 -10.77 -11.67 -3.90
CA VAL A 685 -11.13 -13.04 -3.55
C VAL A 685 -12.65 -13.17 -3.62
N ASP A 686 -13.18 -14.19 -4.30
CA ASP A 686 -14.61 -14.45 -4.36
C ASP A 686 -15.11 -14.96 -3.00
N THR A 687 -16.24 -14.44 -2.52
CA THR A 687 -16.88 -14.93 -1.28
C THR A 687 -17.18 -16.42 -1.32
N LYS A 688 -17.48 -16.99 -2.50
CA LYS A 688 -17.62 -18.44 -2.67
C LYS A 688 -16.35 -19.19 -2.28
N TYR A 689 -15.17 -18.70 -2.69
CA TYR A 689 -13.90 -19.31 -2.33
C TYR A 689 -13.61 -19.21 -0.83
N ILE A 690 -13.85 -18.03 -0.25
CA ILE A 690 -13.66 -17.80 1.19
C ILE A 690 -14.51 -18.79 1.99
N LEU A 691 -15.80 -18.89 1.68
CA LEU A 691 -16.71 -19.81 2.37
C LEU A 691 -16.38 -21.28 2.10
N PHE A 692 -15.94 -21.62 0.87
CA PHE A 692 -15.45 -22.96 0.54
C PHE A 692 -14.23 -23.35 1.37
N ILE A 693 -13.24 -22.46 1.54
CA ILE A 693 -12.07 -22.74 2.36
C ILE A 693 -12.47 -22.88 3.84
N ILE A 694 -13.34 -22.02 4.37
CA ILE A 694 -13.79 -22.10 5.77
C ILE A 694 -14.55 -23.42 6.03
N ASP A 695 -15.45 -23.80 5.12
CA ASP A 695 -16.32 -24.98 5.30
C ASP A 695 -15.59 -26.28 4.95
N LYS A 696 -15.11 -26.41 3.71
CA LYS A 696 -14.59 -27.67 3.16
C LYS A 696 -13.12 -27.90 3.49
N TYR A 697 -12.30 -26.86 3.48
CA TYR A 697 -10.87 -27.00 3.76
C TYR A 697 -10.57 -26.94 5.27
N ALA A 698 -11.22 -26.06 6.01
CA ALA A 698 -10.91 -25.82 7.42
C ALA A 698 -11.85 -26.54 8.41
N ASP A 699 -12.91 -27.18 7.92
CA ASP A 699 -13.94 -27.84 8.73
C ASP A 699 -14.49 -26.90 9.84
N SER A 700 -14.61 -25.61 9.55
CA SER A 700 -14.92 -24.55 10.52
C SER A 700 -16.34 -24.02 10.36
N LYS A 701 -17.30 -24.94 10.24
CA LYS A 701 -18.73 -24.66 10.00
C LYS A 701 -19.33 -23.65 10.98
N TRP A 702 -18.88 -23.62 12.22
CA TRP A 702 -19.36 -22.68 13.24
C TRP A 702 -19.19 -21.20 12.84
N LEU A 703 -18.19 -20.88 12.01
CA LEU A 703 -18.00 -19.55 11.44
C LEU A 703 -19.05 -19.25 10.37
N ILE A 704 -19.39 -20.24 9.53
CA ILE A 704 -20.46 -20.12 8.53
C ILE A 704 -21.81 -19.88 9.21
N ASP A 705 -22.08 -20.62 10.28
CA ASP A 705 -23.33 -20.53 11.05
C ASP A 705 -23.47 -19.17 11.77
N GLU A 706 -22.36 -18.46 11.99
CA GLU A 706 -22.37 -17.11 12.57
C GLU A 706 -22.70 -16.02 11.53
N MET A 707 -22.44 -16.27 10.25
CA MET A 707 -22.64 -15.31 9.16
C MET A 707 -24.08 -15.33 8.62
N LYS A 708 -24.51 -14.19 8.06
CA LYS A 708 -25.75 -14.14 7.27
C LYS A 708 -25.44 -14.43 5.80
N ILE A 709 -25.66 -15.66 5.36
CA ILE A 709 -25.44 -16.08 3.98
C ILE A 709 -26.66 -15.76 3.09
N VAL A 710 -26.45 -15.01 2.01
CA VAL A 710 -27.44 -14.68 0.99
C VAL A 710 -27.27 -15.61 -0.20
N LYS A 711 -28.29 -16.39 -0.51
CA LYS A 711 -28.31 -17.32 -1.65
C LYS A 711 -28.99 -16.70 -2.87
#